data_AF-A0A7S8CCP3-F1
#
_entry.id   AF-A0A7S8CCP3-F1
#
_cell.length_a   1.000
_cell.length_b   1.000
_cell.length_c   1.000
_cell.angle_alpha   90.00
_cell.angle_beta   90.00
_cell.angle_gamma   90.00
#
_symmetry.space_group_name_H-M   'P 1'
#
loop_
_entity.id
_entity.type
_entity.pdbx_description
1 polymer ?
#
loop_
_entity_poly.entity_id
_entity_poly.type
_entity_poly.pdbx_seq_one_letter_code
_entity_poly.pdbx_strand_id
1 'polypeptide(L)'
;MKQKFTIIILAMSLIFSAFLPNVTEASSDWKYVKRGLELMDAGRYSEAIVQFETAISISPKASSYRNLAISHEKIEQFQKAADAYYAEAAIHQKLGDTNTYLATKAKADALNTDVDVYFDQQLIPNTTGLQKYEPAAGTYIGAYVEVDELKGQTGTKYSYFNQVTNKKHAMYFRYYDHGDPFPTSFVNQVKEAGGAVQIAYQPTGSISTVKDDATLRSFAKSANAAGIPIFLRFASEMNGDWVKWGGNPSEYKRVFQLVSKVMKAEAPNVAMVWAPNSVPAGKIHDYYPGDSAVDWVGMNLYSVPVFNGNASQPAGHVNPLDFLDEVYNRYSSRKPMMIAEFGASHKNSAIGDATQFGKTKMAQFYEGIRLRYPRVKSINWFSVDTLTAPYVAEDRRLNNFSLSVNQTMLSTYKNIISHPHYRSVVENGVHAAKTSTKSTVALPLKDSLIRESITGYTYAKTYDPYISKIIYKLNGQTLSQATSFPYKFSIPYSSMKSGNNNLEIVIFDSKGREASRKTATFQKGSVIQSLPEKQIVLRLGETRAYTSKGVVQLTEEPFLTNSRTFVPLRFISEYIGGTVQYNASTKKIDINSNGQKIVITLGQKTATVNGSSKIMEQAPIVRNGTTLVPLRAVTDLLNGKTVFTTATREITLSF
;
A
#
# COMPACT_ATOMS: atom_id res chain seq x y z
N MET A 1 -4.73 -25.95 57.75
CA MET A 1 -3.61 -26.44 58.60
C MET A 1 -2.46 -26.81 57.66
N LYS A 2 -1.27 -26.22 57.85
CA LYS A 2 -0.13 -26.25 56.92
C LYS A 2 0.53 -27.65 56.88
N GLN A 3 0.95 -28.12 55.71
CA GLN A 3 1.96 -29.18 55.60
C GLN A 3 3.14 -28.71 54.75
N LYS A 4 4.32 -28.76 55.38
CA LYS A 4 5.66 -28.56 54.81
C LYS A 4 6.11 -29.88 54.19
N PHE A 5 6.85 -29.82 53.09
CA PHE A 5 7.67 -30.92 52.61
C PHE A 5 9.15 -30.50 52.59
N THR A 6 10.00 -31.36 53.12
CA THR A 6 11.46 -31.30 53.06
C THR A 6 11.98 -32.59 52.42
N ILE A 7 12.69 -32.40 51.31
CA ILE A 7 13.89 -33.09 50.77
C ILE A 7 14.23 -34.48 51.33
N ILE A 8 14.36 -35.47 50.41
CA ILE A 8 15.36 -36.55 50.50
C ILE A 8 16.03 -36.73 49.13
N ILE A 9 17.35 -36.72 49.13
CA ILE A 9 18.27 -37.08 48.03
C ILE A 9 18.48 -38.60 48.07
N LEU A 10 18.45 -39.29 46.93
CA LEU A 10 19.21 -40.54 46.76
C LEU A 10 19.69 -40.70 45.32
N ALA A 11 20.98 -41.02 45.20
CA ALA A 11 21.70 -41.29 43.99
C ALA A 11 21.39 -42.70 43.43
N MET A 12 21.44 -42.83 42.11
CA MET A 12 21.73 -44.10 41.45
C MET A 12 22.50 -43.85 40.16
N SER A 13 23.74 -44.34 40.15
CA SER A 13 24.57 -44.53 38.97
C SER A 13 24.72 -46.03 38.75
N LEU A 14 24.53 -46.52 37.51
CA LEU A 14 25.50 -47.30 36.72
C LEU A 14 24.84 -48.04 35.53
N ILE A 15 25.38 -47.69 34.35
CA ILE A 15 25.72 -48.53 33.20
C ILE A 15 24.55 -49.13 32.38
N PHE A 16 24.26 -48.47 31.26
CA PHE A 16 24.11 -49.18 30.00
C PHE A 16 25.14 -48.63 29.01
N SER A 17 25.99 -49.53 28.54
CA SER A 17 27.08 -49.33 27.61
C SER A 17 26.60 -49.00 26.20
N ALA A 18 27.31 -48.06 25.57
CA ALA A 18 27.62 -48.02 24.14
C ALA A 18 26.45 -48.11 23.15
N PHE A 19 25.76 -46.99 22.97
CA PHE A 19 25.54 -46.42 21.63
C PHE A 19 25.64 -44.90 21.77
N LEU A 20 26.84 -44.36 21.58
CA LEU A 20 27.01 -42.94 21.32
C LEU A 20 26.48 -42.69 19.89
N PRO A 21 25.38 -41.93 19.68
CA PRO A 21 25.30 -41.18 18.45
C PRO A 21 26.38 -40.09 18.57
N ASN A 22 27.33 -40.14 17.64
CA ASN A 22 28.42 -39.19 17.42
C ASN A 22 28.27 -37.87 18.19
N VAL A 23 29.22 -37.58 19.08
CA VAL A 23 29.55 -36.19 19.43
C VAL A 23 29.83 -35.51 18.09
N THR A 24 28.89 -34.69 17.63
CA THR A 24 29.09 -33.87 16.44
C THR A 24 30.39 -33.11 16.64
N GLU A 25 31.37 -33.31 15.77
CA GLU A 25 32.53 -32.44 15.65
C GLU A 25 32.05 -31.00 15.81
N ALA A 26 32.71 -30.22 16.68
CA ALA A 26 32.44 -28.79 16.79
C ALA A 26 32.43 -28.24 15.36
N SER A 27 31.27 -27.75 14.92
CA SER A 27 31.08 -27.42 13.51
C SER A 27 32.19 -26.45 13.08
N SER A 28 32.77 -26.63 11.89
CA SER A 28 34.00 -25.93 11.49
C SER A 28 33.87 -24.39 11.49
N ASP A 29 32.64 -23.87 11.52
CA ASP A 29 32.30 -22.46 11.71
C ASP A 29 32.50 -21.95 13.15
N TRP A 30 32.38 -22.81 14.17
CA TRP A 30 32.34 -22.41 15.59
C TRP A 30 33.60 -21.66 16.03
N LYS A 31 34.78 -22.04 15.52
CA LYS A 31 36.03 -21.31 15.82
C LYS A 31 35.95 -19.84 15.37
N TYR A 32 35.29 -19.58 14.25
CA TYR A 32 35.08 -18.24 13.72
C TYR A 32 33.98 -17.50 14.50
N VAL A 33 32.87 -18.17 14.83
CA VAL A 33 31.82 -17.58 15.68
C VAL A 33 32.38 -17.15 17.03
N LYS A 34 33.13 -18.04 17.71
CA LYS A 34 33.78 -17.75 18.98
C LYS A 34 34.74 -16.57 18.87
N ARG A 35 35.61 -16.58 17.85
CA ARG A 35 36.54 -15.47 17.63
C ARG A 35 35.83 -14.16 17.33
N GLY A 36 34.75 -14.19 16.56
CA GLY A 36 33.91 -13.03 16.29
C GLY A 36 33.29 -12.44 17.56
N LEU A 37 32.77 -13.28 18.45
CA LEU A 37 32.23 -12.86 19.75
C LEU A 37 33.31 -12.22 20.64
N GLU A 38 34.49 -12.85 20.76
CA GLU A 38 35.63 -12.26 21.50
C GLU A 38 36.04 -10.88 20.96
N LEU A 39 36.02 -10.72 19.64
CA LEU A 39 36.32 -9.45 18.98
C LEU A 39 35.21 -8.41 19.22
N MET A 40 33.93 -8.80 19.23
CA MET A 40 32.82 -7.92 19.60
C MET A 40 32.94 -7.43 21.04
N ASP A 41 33.25 -8.32 21.99
CA ASP A 41 33.44 -7.99 23.41
C ASP A 41 34.63 -7.02 23.60
N ALA A 42 35.64 -7.12 22.76
CA ALA A 42 36.78 -6.20 22.70
C ALA A 42 36.50 -4.90 21.90
N GLY A 43 35.29 -4.69 21.38
CA GLY A 43 34.93 -3.53 20.56
C GLY A 43 35.53 -3.52 19.14
N ARG A 44 36.13 -4.62 18.70
CA ARG A 44 36.81 -4.79 17.39
C ARG A 44 35.83 -5.27 16.32
N TYR A 45 34.76 -4.52 16.10
CA TYR A 45 33.63 -4.92 15.25
C TYR A 45 34.01 -5.18 13.78
N SER A 46 34.92 -4.40 13.19
CA SER A 46 35.37 -4.61 11.80
C SER A 46 36.03 -5.98 11.62
N GLU A 47 36.76 -6.46 12.62
CA GLU A 47 37.39 -7.78 12.57
C GLU A 47 36.39 -8.89 12.89
N ALA A 48 35.45 -8.63 13.81
CA ALA A 48 34.37 -9.55 14.11
C ALA A 48 33.50 -9.85 12.87
N ILE A 49 33.22 -8.84 12.04
CA ILE A 49 32.50 -8.99 10.77
C ILE A 49 33.16 -10.04 9.88
N VAL A 50 34.48 -9.98 9.68
CA VAL A 50 35.22 -10.95 8.86
C VAL A 50 35.04 -12.38 9.39
N GLN A 51 35.04 -12.55 10.72
CA GLN A 51 34.82 -13.85 11.34
C GLN A 51 33.39 -14.36 11.14
N PHE A 52 32.38 -13.50 11.29
CA PHE A 52 30.99 -13.91 11.07
C PHE A 52 30.68 -14.19 9.60
N GLU A 53 31.22 -13.41 8.66
CA GLU A 53 31.12 -13.71 7.21
C GLU A 53 31.75 -15.07 6.87
N THR A 54 32.92 -15.37 7.46
CA THR A 54 33.57 -16.68 7.32
C THR A 54 32.74 -17.80 7.95
N ALA A 55 32.14 -17.57 9.13
CA ALA A 55 31.25 -18.54 9.76
C ALA A 55 30.01 -18.81 8.89
N ILE A 56 29.41 -17.76 8.31
CA ILE A 56 28.22 -17.84 7.45
C ILE A 56 28.52 -18.59 6.15
N SER A 57 29.68 -18.38 5.54
CA SER A 57 30.06 -19.08 4.30
C SER A 57 30.23 -20.59 4.50
N ILE A 58 30.59 -21.01 5.72
CA ILE A 58 30.68 -22.42 6.13
C ILE A 58 29.30 -22.95 6.53
N SER A 59 28.58 -22.23 7.40
CA SER A 59 27.29 -22.63 7.95
C SER A 59 26.40 -21.40 8.22
N PRO A 60 25.44 -21.09 7.34
CA PRO A 60 24.56 -19.94 7.51
C PRO A 60 23.55 -20.18 8.65
N LYS A 61 23.85 -19.62 9.83
CA LYS A 61 23.01 -19.71 11.03
C LYS A 61 22.41 -18.36 11.41
N ALA A 62 21.19 -18.37 11.93
CA ALA A 62 20.48 -17.17 12.39
C ALA A 62 21.32 -16.36 13.40
N SER A 63 21.98 -17.03 14.36
CA SER A 63 22.85 -16.37 15.34
C SER A 63 24.06 -15.66 14.73
N SER A 64 24.64 -16.23 13.67
CA SER A 64 25.79 -15.64 12.98
C SER A 64 25.38 -14.38 12.21
N TYR A 65 24.22 -14.43 11.53
CA TYR A 65 23.64 -13.25 10.87
C TYR A 65 23.27 -12.16 11.89
N ARG A 66 22.71 -12.53 13.04
CA ARG A 66 22.41 -11.58 14.13
C ARG A 66 23.67 -10.85 14.60
N ASN A 67 24.74 -11.58 14.87
CA ASN A 67 25.99 -10.99 15.35
C ASN A 67 26.68 -10.14 14.26
N LEU A 68 26.59 -10.57 12.99
CA LEU A 68 27.02 -9.78 11.84
C LEU A 68 26.26 -8.45 11.77
N ALA A 69 24.93 -8.49 11.93
CA ALA A 69 24.07 -7.31 11.91
C ALA A 69 24.44 -6.33 13.02
N ILE A 70 24.54 -6.81 14.28
CA ILE A 70 24.95 -6.01 15.43
C ILE A 70 26.34 -5.38 15.20
N SER A 71 27.28 -6.14 14.65
CA SER A 71 28.62 -5.63 14.37
C SER A 71 28.60 -4.51 13.31
N HIS A 72 27.77 -4.64 12.27
CA HIS A 72 27.56 -3.57 11.28
C HIS A 72 26.91 -2.33 11.88
N GLU A 73 25.92 -2.47 12.76
CA GLU A 73 25.28 -1.33 13.46
C GLU A 73 26.32 -0.53 14.26
N LYS A 74 27.23 -1.22 14.95
CA LYS A 74 28.26 -0.59 15.80
C LYS A 74 29.29 0.22 15.03
N ILE A 75 29.47 -0.06 13.73
CA ILE A 75 30.30 0.72 12.81
C ILE A 75 29.48 1.53 11.80
N GLU A 76 28.19 1.76 12.10
CA GLU A 76 27.26 2.58 11.33
C GLU A 76 27.04 2.14 9.87
N GLN A 77 27.24 0.84 9.57
CA GLN A 77 26.93 0.24 8.27
C GLN A 77 25.48 -0.27 8.23
N PHE A 78 24.52 0.63 8.41
CA PHE A 78 23.11 0.30 8.69
C PHE A 78 22.43 -0.55 7.60
N GLN A 79 22.68 -0.28 6.31
CA GLN A 79 22.10 -1.11 5.25
C GLN A 79 22.60 -2.56 5.31
N LYS A 80 23.90 -2.77 5.57
CA LYS A 80 24.44 -4.12 5.72
C LYS A 80 23.91 -4.82 6.96
N ALA A 81 23.67 -4.06 8.04
CA ALA A 81 22.99 -4.59 9.21
C ALA A 81 21.55 -5.03 8.89
N ALA A 82 20.80 -4.22 8.13
CA ALA A 82 19.46 -4.57 7.65
C ALA A 82 19.48 -5.85 6.80
N ASP A 83 20.40 -5.95 5.84
CA ASP A 83 20.55 -7.13 4.97
C ASP A 83 20.83 -8.41 5.77
N ALA A 84 21.70 -8.32 6.79
CA ALA A 84 21.98 -9.43 7.70
C ALA A 84 20.76 -9.81 8.56
N TYR A 85 20.00 -8.84 9.08
CA TYR A 85 18.74 -9.13 9.78
C TYR A 85 17.67 -9.72 8.86
N TYR A 86 17.55 -9.30 7.60
CA TYR A 86 16.64 -9.95 6.65
C TYR A 86 17.05 -11.42 6.39
N ALA A 87 18.34 -11.71 6.30
CA ALA A 87 18.84 -13.07 6.17
C ALA A 87 18.52 -13.92 7.42
N GLU A 88 18.69 -13.36 8.62
CA GLU A 88 18.25 -13.99 9.87
C GLU A 88 16.73 -14.25 9.86
N ALA A 89 15.93 -13.24 9.53
CA ALA A 89 14.46 -13.34 9.48
C ALA A 89 14.02 -14.45 8.51
N ALA A 90 14.63 -14.55 7.33
CA ALA A 90 14.34 -15.59 6.34
C ALA A 90 14.60 -17.02 6.87
N ILE A 91 15.56 -17.20 7.78
CA ILE A 91 15.77 -18.49 8.45
C ILE A 91 14.61 -18.80 9.40
N HIS A 92 14.22 -17.84 10.26
CA HIS A 92 13.08 -18.04 11.17
C HIS A 92 11.78 -18.32 10.41
N GLN A 93 11.56 -17.65 9.28
CA GLN A 93 10.42 -17.90 8.41
C GLN A 93 10.39 -19.35 7.91
N LYS A 94 11.53 -19.88 7.45
CA LYS A 94 11.64 -21.28 7.00
C LYS A 94 11.41 -22.29 8.11
N LEU A 95 11.73 -21.93 9.36
CA LEU A 95 11.51 -22.76 10.54
C LEU A 95 10.07 -22.68 11.08
N GLY A 96 9.23 -21.82 10.51
CA GLY A 96 7.85 -21.59 11.00
C GLY A 96 7.77 -20.75 12.28
N ASP A 97 8.87 -20.11 12.69
CA ASP A 97 8.93 -19.22 13.85
C ASP A 97 8.51 -17.79 13.46
N THR A 98 7.21 -17.61 13.27
CA THR A 98 6.61 -16.36 12.80
C THR A 98 6.90 -15.17 13.72
N ASN A 99 6.94 -15.38 15.04
CA ASN A 99 7.16 -14.30 16.00
C ASN A 99 8.58 -13.73 15.87
N THR A 100 9.60 -14.58 15.84
CA THR A 100 10.99 -14.13 15.67
C THR A 100 11.21 -13.58 14.26
N TYR A 101 10.60 -14.17 13.22
CA TYR A 101 10.61 -13.62 11.87
C TYR A 101 10.13 -12.17 11.83
N LEU A 102 8.93 -11.87 12.36
CA LEU A 102 8.36 -10.53 12.34
C LEU A 102 9.18 -9.54 13.18
N ALA A 103 9.67 -9.96 14.35
CA ALA A 103 10.51 -9.11 15.20
C ALA A 103 11.85 -8.77 14.55
N THR A 104 12.53 -9.75 13.94
CA THR A 104 13.79 -9.54 13.25
C THR A 104 13.59 -8.74 11.97
N LYS A 105 12.51 -8.99 11.21
CA LYS A 105 12.15 -8.17 10.05
C LYS A 105 11.92 -6.71 10.44
N ALA A 106 11.20 -6.43 11.54
CA ALA A 106 10.97 -5.06 11.98
C ALA A 106 12.29 -4.32 12.32
N LYS A 107 13.29 -5.03 12.87
CA LYS A 107 14.65 -4.46 13.05
C LYS A 107 15.34 -4.17 11.72
N ALA A 108 15.25 -5.09 10.76
CA ALA A 108 15.78 -4.88 9.41
C ALA A 108 15.12 -3.68 8.74
N ASP A 109 13.78 -3.60 8.79
CA ASP A 109 13.00 -2.50 8.23
C ASP A 109 13.43 -1.16 8.86
N ALA A 110 13.68 -1.09 10.17
CA ALA A 110 14.12 0.12 10.85
C ALA A 110 15.50 0.64 10.38
N LEU A 111 16.39 -0.25 9.94
CA LEU A 111 17.76 0.09 9.53
C LEU A 111 17.92 0.23 8.01
N ASN A 112 16.99 -0.35 7.26
CA ASN A 112 16.94 -0.32 5.81
C ASN A 112 16.83 1.12 5.26
N THR A 113 17.66 1.41 4.27
CA THR A 113 17.51 2.56 3.39
C THR A 113 16.83 2.16 2.09
N ASP A 114 15.63 2.70 1.86
CA ASP A 114 14.81 2.43 0.69
C ASP A 114 14.54 3.73 -0.08
N VAL A 115 14.78 3.69 -1.39
CA VAL A 115 14.78 4.88 -2.25
C VAL A 115 14.13 4.53 -3.56
N ASP A 116 13.03 5.18 -3.91
CA ASP A 116 12.40 5.00 -5.22
C ASP A 116 12.07 6.35 -5.85
N VAL A 117 12.10 6.39 -7.18
CA VAL A 117 11.95 7.61 -7.94
C VAL A 117 10.76 7.49 -8.88
N TYR A 118 9.92 8.51 -8.85
CA TYR A 118 8.67 8.59 -9.58
C TYR A 118 8.59 9.87 -10.39
N PHE A 119 7.68 9.90 -11.36
CA PHE A 119 7.29 11.10 -12.06
C PHE A 119 5.78 11.17 -12.25
N ASP A 120 5.25 12.38 -12.30
CA ASP A 120 3.84 12.60 -12.57
C ASP A 120 3.53 12.44 -14.06
N GLN A 121 2.46 11.70 -14.36
CA GLN A 121 1.89 11.58 -15.71
C GLN A 121 0.40 11.92 -15.66
N GLN A 122 -0.05 12.79 -16.56
CA GLN A 122 -1.47 12.91 -16.87
C GLN A 122 -1.93 11.72 -17.71
N LEU A 123 -2.88 10.94 -17.22
CA LEU A 123 -3.49 9.86 -17.98
C LEU A 123 -4.98 9.70 -17.70
N ILE A 124 -5.68 9.02 -18.60
CA ILE A 124 -7.05 8.57 -18.44
C ILE A 124 -7.01 7.25 -17.66
N PRO A 125 -7.53 7.18 -16.42
CA PRO A 125 -7.46 5.98 -15.61
C PRO A 125 -8.40 4.89 -16.14
N ASN A 126 -8.04 3.64 -15.90
CA ASN A 126 -8.93 2.52 -16.16
C ASN A 126 -10.09 2.51 -15.15
N THR A 127 -11.32 2.43 -15.66
CA THR A 127 -12.56 2.38 -14.87
C THR A 127 -13.18 0.98 -14.80
N THR A 128 -12.58 -0.01 -15.47
CA THR A 128 -13.07 -1.39 -15.48
C THR A 128 -12.80 -2.06 -14.13
N GLY A 129 -13.81 -2.67 -13.53
CA GLY A 129 -13.66 -3.54 -12.36
C GLY A 129 -13.50 -2.82 -11.02
N LEU A 130 -13.84 -1.52 -10.94
CA LEU A 130 -13.83 -0.77 -9.69
C LEU A 130 -14.86 -1.33 -8.68
N GLN A 131 -14.48 -1.39 -7.40
CA GLN A 131 -15.38 -1.74 -6.31
C GLN A 131 -16.35 -0.60 -5.97
N LYS A 132 -17.34 -0.89 -5.12
CA LYS A 132 -18.31 0.10 -4.64
C LYS A 132 -17.57 1.31 -4.04
N TYR A 133 -17.84 2.49 -4.58
CA TYR A 133 -17.22 3.77 -4.21
C TYR A 133 -15.72 3.89 -4.48
N GLU A 134 -15.11 3.00 -5.25
CA GLU A 134 -13.69 3.10 -5.57
C GLU A 134 -13.44 4.18 -6.65
N PRO A 135 -12.57 5.18 -6.39
CA PRO A 135 -12.19 6.13 -7.41
C PRO A 135 -11.20 5.50 -8.40
N ALA A 136 -11.41 5.78 -9.69
CA ALA A 136 -10.53 5.31 -10.76
C ALA A 136 -9.07 5.77 -10.55
N ALA A 137 -8.90 7.00 -10.04
CA ALA A 137 -7.61 7.57 -9.65
C ALA A 137 -7.73 8.48 -8.43
N GLY A 138 -6.60 8.65 -7.74
CA GLY A 138 -6.49 9.43 -6.52
C GLY A 138 -6.97 8.70 -5.26
N THR A 139 -6.91 9.44 -4.16
CA THR A 139 -7.17 8.94 -2.79
C THR A 139 -8.12 9.90 -2.09
N TYR A 140 -9.23 9.41 -1.55
CA TYR A 140 -10.10 10.21 -0.70
C TYR A 140 -9.40 10.60 0.59
N ILE A 141 -9.58 11.85 1.01
CA ILE A 141 -9.20 12.30 2.35
C ILE A 141 -10.41 12.32 3.25
N GLY A 142 -10.25 11.84 4.47
CA GLY A 142 -11.27 11.89 5.51
C GLY A 142 -10.68 12.13 6.88
N ALA A 143 -11.54 12.29 7.87
CA ALA A 143 -11.10 12.54 9.25
C ALA A 143 -12.12 12.10 10.31
N TYR A 144 -11.62 11.80 11.50
CA TYR A 144 -12.36 11.85 12.76
C TYR A 144 -11.97 13.13 13.48
N VAL A 145 -12.98 13.89 13.90
CA VAL A 145 -12.80 15.24 14.47
C VAL A 145 -13.68 15.47 15.70
N GLU A 146 -14.23 14.40 16.30
CA GLU A 146 -15.20 14.54 17.38
C GLU A 146 -14.62 15.13 18.66
N VAL A 147 -13.31 14.96 18.87
CA VAL A 147 -12.56 15.51 20.02
C VAL A 147 -11.34 16.31 19.59
N ASP A 148 -11.42 16.90 18.41
CA ASP A 148 -10.55 18.01 18.06
C ASP A 148 -11.18 19.29 18.63
N GLU A 149 -10.35 20.22 19.12
CA GLU A 149 -10.84 21.38 19.88
C GLU A 149 -11.65 22.35 19.02
N LEU A 150 -11.25 22.53 17.74
CA LEU A 150 -11.97 23.31 16.72
C LEU A 150 -12.50 24.67 17.24
N LYS A 151 -11.66 25.39 17.98
CA LYS A 151 -12.00 26.70 18.59
C LYS A 151 -12.60 27.68 17.59
N GLY A 152 -13.73 28.29 17.92
CA GLY A 152 -14.36 29.33 17.08
C GLY A 152 -15.22 28.79 15.93
N GLN A 153 -15.74 27.57 16.08
CA GLN A 153 -16.63 26.92 15.10
C GLN A 153 -17.86 27.78 14.77
N THR A 154 -18.13 27.94 13.48
CA THR A 154 -19.44 28.34 12.94
C THR A 154 -19.95 27.25 12.01
N GLY A 155 -21.25 26.93 12.05
CA GLY A 155 -21.83 25.79 11.32
C GLY A 155 -21.49 24.43 11.97
N THR A 156 -21.54 23.34 11.19
CA THR A 156 -21.18 22.00 11.68
C THR A 156 -19.66 21.84 11.85
N LYS A 157 -19.23 20.94 12.75
CA LYS A 157 -17.80 20.68 12.99
C LYS A 157 -17.07 20.21 11.73
N TYR A 158 -17.76 19.52 10.84
CA TYR A 158 -17.22 19.02 9.57
C TYR A 158 -17.03 20.15 8.55
N SER A 159 -18.00 21.05 8.44
CA SER A 159 -17.86 22.25 7.60
C SER A 159 -16.74 23.15 8.10
N TYR A 160 -16.62 23.32 9.41
CA TYR A 160 -15.52 24.08 10.00
C TYR A 160 -14.16 23.40 9.81
N PHE A 161 -14.07 22.08 9.96
CA PHE A 161 -12.84 21.34 9.69
C PHE A 161 -12.38 21.51 8.23
N ASN A 162 -13.32 21.49 7.27
CA ASN A 162 -13.02 21.80 5.87
C ASN A 162 -12.43 23.21 5.68
N GLN A 163 -12.92 24.20 6.43
CA GLN A 163 -12.42 25.58 6.37
C GLN A 163 -10.99 25.68 6.91
N VAL A 164 -10.72 25.17 8.12
CA VAL A 164 -9.39 25.29 8.74
C VAL A 164 -8.31 24.53 7.94
N THR A 165 -8.68 23.39 7.37
CA THR A 165 -7.81 22.59 6.48
C THR A 165 -7.79 23.09 5.03
N ASN A 166 -8.54 24.14 4.70
CA ASN A 166 -8.64 24.71 3.34
C ASN A 166 -8.91 23.66 2.25
N LYS A 167 -9.64 22.59 2.59
CA LYS A 167 -10.04 21.55 1.65
C LYS A 167 -11.22 20.77 2.18
N LYS A 168 -12.19 20.53 1.31
CA LYS A 168 -13.30 19.64 1.62
C LYS A 168 -12.79 18.21 1.80
N HIS A 169 -13.17 17.56 2.88
CA HIS A 169 -12.92 16.14 3.10
C HIS A 169 -14.03 15.30 2.46
N ALA A 170 -13.62 14.22 1.80
CA ALA A 170 -14.54 13.30 1.13
C ALA A 170 -15.34 12.47 2.14
N MET A 171 -14.81 12.22 3.33
CA MET A 171 -15.51 11.45 4.35
C MET A 171 -15.19 11.91 5.77
N TYR A 172 -16.14 11.66 6.67
CA TYR A 172 -15.92 11.76 8.11
C TYR A 172 -16.35 10.47 8.79
N PHE A 173 -15.75 10.14 9.92
CA PHE A 173 -16.10 8.94 10.65
C PHE A 173 -16.39 9.16 12.12
N ARG A 174 -17.18 8.25 12.71
CA ARG A 174 -17.48 8.19 14.14
C ARG A 174 -17.78 6.75 14.56
N TYR A 175 -17.60 6.47 15.85
CA TYR A 175 -17.85 5.19 16.49
C TYR A 175 -19.30 5.08 16.96
N TYR A 176 -19.88 3.90 16.74
CA TYR A 176 -21.23 3.53 17.18
C TYR A 176 -21.26 2.06 17.56
N ASP A 177 -21.99 1.76 18.64
CA ASP A 177 -22.12 0.42 19.17
C ASP A 177 -23.27 -0.34 18.50
N HIS A 178 -23.14 -1.66 18.42
CA HIS A 178 -24.22 -2.54 18.00
C HIS A 178 -25.33 -2.50 19.04
N GLY A 179 -26.52 -2.08 18.59
CA GLY A 179 -27.66 -1.77 19.45
C GLY A 179 -28.02 -0.28 19.43
N ASP A 180 -27.08 0.60 19.07
CA ASP A 180 -27.37 2.02 18.89
C ASP A 180 -28.34 2.25 17.72
N PRO A 181 -29.23 3.25 17.81
CA PRO A 181 -30.01 3.68 16.67
C PRO A 181 -29.09 4.21 15.56
N PHE A 182 -29.56 4.13 14.30
CA PHE A 182 -28.81 4.67 13.16
C PHE A 182 -28.50 6.17 13.39
N PRO A 183 -27.25 6.62 13.13
CA PRO A 183 -26.80 7.94 13.57
C PRO A 183 -27.22 9.09 12.66
N THR A 184 -28.53 9.32 12.54
CA THR A 184 -29.13 10.29 11.62
C THR A 184 -28.55 11.70 11.74
N SER A 185 -28.33 12.20 12.97
CA SER A 185 -27.78 13.55 13.17
C SER A 185 -26.35 13.70 12.61
N PHE A 186 -25.48 12.74 12.88
CA PHE A 186 -24.12 12.71 12.34
C PHE A 186 -24.16 12.67 10.80
N VAL A 187 -24.97 11.76 10.25
CA VAL A 187 -25.11 11.59 8.81
C VAL A 187 -25.60 12.87 8.14
N ASN A 188 -26.59 13.55 8.71
CA ASN A 188 -27.11 14.79 8.15
C ASN A 188 -26.07 15.92 8.19
N GLN A 189 -25.31 16.06 9.28
CA GLN A 189 -24.25 17.07 9.36
C GLN A 189 -23.11 16.83 8.36
N VAL A 190 -22.73 15.57 8.13
CA VAL A 190 -21.72 15.23 7.10
C VAL A 190 -22.28 15.43 5.70
N LYS A 191 -23.56 15.12 5.49
CA LYS A 191 -24.26 15.37 4.22
C LYS A 191 -24.32 16.87 3.90
N GLU A 192 -24.55 17.73 4.90
CA GLU A 192 -24.48 19.19 4.77
C GLU A 192 -23.07 19.66 4.39
N ALA A 193 -22.03 19.06 4.98
CA ALA A 193 -20.64 19.27 4.56
C ALA A 193 -20.30 18.65 3.18
N GLY A 194 -21.25 17.91 2.59
CA GLY A 194 -21.16 17.26 1.29
C GLY A 194 -20.20 16.06 1.23
N GLY A 195 -19.93 15.43 2.38
CA GLY A 195 -19.08 14.23 2.47
C GLY A 195 -19.87 12.92 2.41
N ALA A 196 -19.14 11.81 2.50
CA ALA A 196 -19.63 10.47 2.82
C ALA A 196 -19.39 10.16 4.30
N VAL A 197 -20.02 9.11 4.83
CA VAL A 197 -19.77 8.68 6.21
C VAL A 197 -19.04 7.35 6.26
N GLN A 198 -18.07 7.24 7.16
CA GLN A 198 -17.61 5.95 7.66
C GLN A 198 -18.20 5.74 9.05
N ILE A 199 -18.89 4.62 9.23
CA ILE A 199 -19.46 4.21 10.51
C ILE A 199 -18.54 3.13 11.08
N ALA A 200 -17.81 3.44 12.15
CA ALA A 200 -17.03 2.46 12.88
C ALA A 200 -17.98 1.70 13.83
N TYR A 201 -18.52 0.58 13.33
CA TYR A 201 -19.60 -0.15 13.97
C TYR A 201 -19.06 -1.28 14.85
N GLN A 202 -19.26 -1.17 16.16
CA GLN A 202 -18.57 -1.98 17.17
C GLN A 202 -19.53 -2.93 17.89
N PRO A 203 -19.22 -4.23 18.00
CA PRO A 203 -19.93 -5.11 18.92
C PRO A 203 -19.74 -4.63 20.38
N THR A 204 -20.78 -4.66 21.21
CA THR A 204 -20.69 -4.28 22.63
C THR A 204 -20.03 -5.35 23.52
N GLY A 205 -19.94 -6.58 23.02
CA GLY A 205 -19.37 -7.74 23.71
C GLY A 205 -18.66 -8.71 22.75
N SER A 206 -18.83 -10.01 23.00
CA SER A 206 -18.38 -11.05 22.07
C SER A 206 -19.00 -10.83 20.69
N ILE A 207 -18.27 -11.11 19.63
CA ILE A 207 -18.80 -10.92 18.26
C ILE A 207 -20.06 -11.76 17.99
N SER A 208 -20.26 -12.86 18.72
CA SER A 208 -21.43 -13.73 18.64
C SER A 208 -22.74 -13.06 19.09
N THR A 209 -22.68 -11.90 19.76
CA THR A 209 -23.88 -11.13 20.15
C THR A 209 -24.57 -10.47 18.96
N VAL A 210 -23.84 -10.24 17.86
CA VAL A 210 -24.41 -9.67 16.63
C VAL A 210 -25.13 -10.76 15.85
N LYS A 211 -26.44 -10.59 15.68
CA LYS A 211 -27.33 -11.55 14.99
C LYS A 211 -28.03 -10.90 13.81
N ASP A 212 -28.54 -11.75 12.92
CA ASP A 212 -29.47 -11.30 11.88
C ASP A 212 -30.86 -11.14 12.51
N ASP A 213 -31.07 -10.00 13.17
CA ASP A 213 -32.27 -9.69 13.93
C ASP A 213 -32.88 -8.34 13.52
N ALA A 214 -33.98 -7.97 14.19
CA ALA A 214 -34.68 -6.72 13.92
C ALA A 214 -33.79 -5.48 14.13
N THR A 215 -32.86 -5.52 15.08
CA THR A 215 -31.93 -4.42 15.37
C THR A 215 -30.99 -4.18 14.20
N LEU A 216 -30.28 -5.23 13.75
CA LEU A 216 -29.36 -5.12 12.61
C LEU A 216 -30.10 -4.76 11.31
N ARG A 217 -31.26 -5.37 11.06
CA ARG A 217 -32.06 -5.08 9.86
C ARG A 217 -32.63 -3.67 9.86
N SER A 218 -33.10 -3.18 11.00
CA SER A 218 -33.59 -1.79 11.12
C SER A 218 -32.46 -0.80 10.87
N PHE A 219 -31.28 -1.04 11.46
CA PHE A 219 -30.11 -0.22 11.20
C PHE A 219 -29.75 -0.19 9.71
N ALA A 220 -29.73 -1.34 9.04
CA ALA A 220 -29.45 -1.43 7.61
C ALA A 220 -30.48 -0.67 6.76
N LYS A 221 -31.79 -0.83 7.05
CA LYS A 221 -32.84 -0.08 6.35
C LYS A 221 -32.69 1.43 6.51
N SER A 222 -32.36 1.91 7.71
CA SER A 222 -32.06 3.34 7.93
C SER A 222 -30.81 3.79 7.18
N ALA A 223 -29.77 2.94 7.10
CA ALA A 223 -28.56 3.22 6.33
C ALA A 223 -28.87 3.38 4.83
N ASN A 224 -29.78 2.57 4.28
CA ASN A 224 -30.25 2.71 2.91
C ASN A 224 -31.02 4.02 2.69
N ALA A 225 -31.93 4.32 3.61
CA ALA A 225 -32.77 5.53 3.54
C ALA A 225 -31.98 6.84 3.66
N ALA A 226 -30.75 6.80 4.20
CA ALA A 226 -29.92 7.99 4.38
C ALA A 226 -29.52 8.72 3.08
N GLY A 227 -29.50 8.00 1.95
CA GLY A 227 -29.22 8.59 0.63
C GLY A 227 -27.85 9.26 0.52
N ILE A 228 -26.82 8.66 1.13
CA ILE A 228 -25.41 9.08 1.13
C ILE A 228 -24.53 7.83 0.99
N PRO A 229 -23.31 7.91 0.42
CA PRO A 229 -22.35 6.81 0.49
C PRO A 229 -21.96 6.51 1.94
N ILE A 230 -22.03 5.22 2.32
CA ILE A 230 -21.69 4.75 3.66
C ILE A 230 -20.59 3.69 3.57
N PHE A 231 -19.53 3.87 4.35
CA PHE A 231 -18.49 2.86 4.58
C PHE A 231 -18.69 2.26 5.97
N LEU A 232 -19.20 1.04 6.06
CA LEU A 232 -19.41 0.36 7.33
C LEU A 232 -18.15 -0.40 7.71
N ARG A 233 -17.38 0.15 8.65
CA ARG A 233 -16.20 -0.48 9.22
C ARG A 233 -16.61 -1.29 10.45
N PHE A 234 -17.01 -2.53 10.21
CA PHE A 234 -17.53 -3.42 11.24
C PHE A 234 -16.42 -4.15 12.00
N ALA A 235 -16.49 -4.13 13.33
CA ALA A 235 -15.63 -4.91 14.23
C ALA A 235 -14.13 -4.81 13.87
N SER A 236 -13.63 -3.57 13.78
CA SER A 236 -12.23 -3.26 13.45
C SER A 236 -11.27 -3.73 14.55
N GLU A 237 -9.97 -3.86 14.22
CA GLU A 237 -8.88 -4.20 15.16
C GLU A 237 -9.00 -5.55 15.85
N MET A 238 -9.80 -6.44 15.28
CA MET A 238 -10.06 -7.80 15.77
C MET A 238 -8.79 -8.67 15.97
N ASN A 239 -7.67 -8.28 15.36
CA ASN A 239 -6.37 -8.95 15.49
C ASN A 239 -5.62 -8.57 16.79
N GLY A 240 -6.06 -7.54 17.52
CA GLY A 240 -5.52 -7.16 18.82
C GLY A 240 -6.28 -7.79 20.00
N ASP A 241 -5.64 -7.81 21.17
CA ASP A 241 -6.21 -8.40 22.40
C ASP A 241 -6.97 -7.36 23.26
N TRP A 242 -7.14 -6.13 22.76
CA TRP A 242 -7.81 -5.01 23.45
C TRP A 242 -9.29 -4.82 23.09
N VAL A 243 -9.83 -5.63 22.16
CA VAL A 243 -11.24 -5.60 21.76
C VAL A 243 -11.95 -6.89 22.16
N LYS A 244 -13.23 -6.78 22.56
CA LYS A 244 -14.03 -7.93 23.03
C LYS A 244 -14.50 -8.87 21.91
N TRP A 245 -14.40 -8.43 20.66
CA TRP A 245 -14.81 -9.17 19.47
C TRP A 245 -13.64 -9.85 18.74
N GLY A 246 -12.44 -9.83 19.32
CA GLY A 246 -11.26 -10.59 18.86
C GLY A 246 -11.20 -12.00 19.46
N GLY A 247 -10.08 -12.70 19.23
CA GLY A 247 -9.74 -13.98 19.84
C GLY A 247 -10.25 -15.24 19.13
N ASN A 248 -11.37 -15.17 18.39
CA ASN A 248 -11.90 -16.29 17.59
C ASN A 248 -12.05 -15.90 16.11
N PRO A 249 -11.03 -16.16 15.26
CA PRO A 249 -11.06 -15.79 13.86
C PRO A 249 -12.19 -16.46 13.05
N SER A 250 -12.52 -17.71 13.36
CA SER A 250 -13.59 -18.45 12.66
C SER A 250 -14.96 -17.83 12.91
N GLU A 251 -15.26 -17.53 14.18
CA GLU A 251 -16.52 -16.88 14.55
C GLU A 251 -16.58 -15.43 14.03
N TYR A 252 -15.47 -14.71 14.06
CA TYR A 252 -15.37 -13.38 13.46
C TYR A 252 -15.75 -13.40 11.97
N LYS A 253 -15.17 -14.31 11.20
CA LYS A 253 -15.46 -14.43 9.75
C LYS A 253 -16.93 -14.72 9.50
N ARG A 254 -17.53 -15.64 10.26
CA ARG A 254 -18.95 -16.00 10.17
C ARG A 254 -19.85 -14.78 10.39
N VAL A 255 -19.61 -14.02 11.45
CA VAL A 255 -20.45 -12.86 11.80
C VAL A 255 -20.23 -11.70 10.82
N PHE A 256 -18.99 -11.45 10.38
CA PHE A 256 -18.73 -10.45 9.35
C PHE A 256 -19.49 -10.77 8.04
N GLN A 257 -19.47 -12.04 7.63
CA GLN A 257 -20.24 -12.51 6.46
C GLN A 257 -21.75 -12.33 6.65
N LEU A 258 -22.28 -12.56 7.86
CA LEU A 258 -23.68 -12.31 8.21
C LEU A 258 -24.03 -10.82 8.06
N VAL A 259 -23.25 -9.92 8.65
CA VAL A 259 -23.50 -8.46 8.55
C VAL A 259 -23.41 -8.01 7.09
N SER A 260 -22.41 -8.49 6.35
CA SER A 260 -22.27 -8.20 4.91
C SER A 260 -23.49 -8.67 4.11
N LYS A 261 -24.04 -9.86 4.41
CA LYS A 261 -25.25 -10.38 3.76
C LYS A 261 -26.47 -9.48 4.05
N VAL A 262 -26.66 -9.05 5.30
CA VAL A 262 -27.77 -8.15 5.67
C VAL A 262 -27.63 -6.79 4.97
N MET A 263 -26.44 -6.20 4.98
CA MET A 263 -26.20 -4.91 4.31
C MET A 263 -26.43 -5.01 2.81
N LYS A 264 -26.00 -6.09 2.15
CA LYS A 264 -26.27 -6.27 0.71
C LYS A 264 -27.76 -6.40 0.38
N ALA A 265 -28.54 -7.02 1.27
CA ALA A 265 -29.97 -7.21 1.06
C ALA A 265 -30.77 -5.92 1.33
N GLU A 266 -30.45 -5.21 2.42
CA GLU A 266 -31.27 -4.10 2.92
C GLU A 266 -30.69 -2.71 2.60
N ALA A 267 -29.36 -2.61 2.38
CA ALA A 267 -28.60 -1.37 2.25
C ALA A 267 -27.51 -1.44 1.16
N PRO A 268 -27.87 -1.59 -0.13
CA PRO A 268 -26.91 -1.72 -1.22
C PRO A 268 -25.96 -0.51 -1.37
N ASN A 269 -26.30 0.65 -0.79
CA ASN A 269 -25.44 1.84 -0.69
C ASN A 269 -24.35 1.75 0.41
N VAL A 270 -24.27 0.65 1.17
CA VAL A 270 -23.24 0.45 2.18
C VAL A 270 -22.07 -0.34 1.59
N ALA A 271 -20.86 0.20 1.66
CA ALA A 271 -19.62 -0.52 1.40
C ALA A 271 -19.07 -1.15 2.68
N MET A 272 -18.82 -2.46 2.66
CA MET A 272 -18.26 -3.18 3.81
C MET A 272 -16.74 -3.00 3.88
N VAL A 273 -16.23 -2.53 5.02
CA VAL A 273 -14.79 -2.31 5.27
C VAL A 273 -14.30 -3.29 6.33
N TRP A 274 -13.34 -4.15 5.97
CA TRP A 274 -12.63 -5.02 6.91
C TRP A 274 -11.30 -4.37 7.29
N ALA A 275 -11.15 -3.92 8.54
CA ALA A 275 -10.01 -3.10 8.97
C ALA A 275 -9.30 -3.67 10.22
N PRO A 276 -8.25 -4.48 10.07
CA PRO A 276 -7.33 -4.82 11.15
C PRO A 276 -6.51 -3.60 11.64
N ASN A 277 -5.92 -3.72 12.82
CA ASN A 277 -4.82 -2.85 13.25
C ASN A 277 -3.49 -3.35 12.64
N SER A 278 -2.52 -2.46 12.40
CA SER A 278 -1.19 -2.86 11.89
C SER A 278 -0.42 -3.80 12.81
N VAL A 279 -0.74 -3.81 14.11
CA VAL A 279 -0.13 -4.66 15.11
C VAL A 279 -1.23 -5.40 15.89
N PRO A 280 -1.06 -6.70 16.21
CA PRO A 280 -0.01 -7.60 15.76
C PRO A 280 -0.21 -8.05 14.31
N ALA A 281 0.85 -7.98 13.50
CA ALA A 281 0.82 -8.33 12.08
C ALA A 281 0.49 -9.82 11.84
N GLY A 282 1.08 -10.71 12.63
CA GLY A 282 0.95 -12.16 12.45
C GLY A 282 -0.47 -12.72 12.59
N LYS A 283 -1.38 -11.99 13.23
CA LYS A 283 -2.79 -12.41 13.39
C LYS A 283 -3.71 -11.83 12.31
N ILE A 284 -3.27 -10.89 11.48
CA ILE A 284 -4.14 -10.12 10.57
C ILE A 284 -4.94 -11.05 9.64
N HIS A 285 -4.26 -12.01 9.02
CA HIS A 285 -4.85 -12.79 7.92
C HIS A 285 -5.86 -13.85 8.37
N ASP A 286 -5.80 -14.28 9.63
CA ASP A 286 -6.71 -15.29 10.19
C ASP A 286 -8.17 -14.82 10.18
N TYR A 287 -8.35 -13.49 10.29
CA TYR A 287 -9.65 -12.81 10.40
C TYR A 287 -10.25 -12.37 9.05
N TYR A 288 -9.59 -12.60 7.91
CA TYR A 288 -10.12 -12.16 6.63
C TYR A 288 -11.41 -12.93 6.24
N PRO A 289 -12.57 -12.27 6.09
CA PRO A 289 -13.86 -12.95 5.92
C PRO A 289 -14.14 -13.37 4.47
N GLY A 290 -13.25 -13.05 3.53
CA GLY A 290 -13.34 -13.44 2.13
C GLY A 290 -13.88 -12.33 1.21
N ASP A 291 -13.48 -12.40 -0.07
CA ASP A 291 -13.74 -11.36 -1.07
C ASP A 291 -15.22 -11.09 -1.32
N SER A 292 -16.08 -12.10 -1.10
CA SER A 292 -17.52 -11.91 -1.24
C SER A 292 -18.11 -11.06 -0.13
N ALA A 293 -17.48 -10.96 1.05
CA ALA A 293 -18.00 -10.19 2.18
C ALA A 293 -17.44 -8.76 2.28
N VAL A 294 -16.28 -8.51 1.66
CA VAL A 294 -15.50 -7.27 1.80
C VAL A 294 -15.53 -6.44 0.52
N ASP A 295 -15.92 -5.18 0.61
CA ASP A 295 -15.78 -4.22 -0.50
C ASP A 295 -14.41 -3.52 -0.43
N TRP A 296 -13.96 -3.17 0.78
CA TRP A 296 -12.70 -2.46 1.04
C TRP A 296 -11.86 -3.14 2.12
N VAL A 297 -10.56 -3.24 1.89
CA VAL A 297 -9.60 -3.67 2.92
C VAL A 297 -9.03 -2.44 3.61
N GLY A 298 -9.31 -2.33 4.91
CA GLY A 298 -8.87 -1.25 5.77
C GLY A 298 -7.57 -1.57 6.51
N MET A 299 -6.92 -0.55 7.06
CA MET A 299 -5.93 -0.67 8.15
C MET A 299 -6.02 0.51 9.10
N ASN A 300 -5.86 0.24 10.40
CA ASN A 300 -5.62 1.26 11.40
C ASN A 300 -4.14 1.22 11.80
N LEU A 301 -3.48 2.38 11.84
CA LEU A 301 -2.09 2.48 12.29
C LEU A 301 -1.78 3.88 12.83
N TYR A 302 -0.85 3.98 13.77
CA TYR A 302 -0.49 5.27 14.39
C TYR A 302 1.02 5.41 14.50
N SER A 303 1.50 6.64 14.42
CA SER A 303 2.90 6.99 14.67
C SER A 303 3.02 7.70 16.01
N VAL A 304 3.80 7.11 16.91
CA VAL A 304 4.10 7.65 18.25
C VAL A 304 5.61 7.84 18.38
N PRO A 305 6.09 8.89 19.08
CA PRO A 305 7.52 9.17 19.17
C PRO A 305 8.26 8.18 20.07
N VAL A 306 7.54 7.55 21.00
CA VAL A 306 8.05 6.54 21.93
C VAL A 306 7.01 5.43 22.11
N PHE A 307 7.47 4.19 22.27
CA PHE A 307 6.59 3.06 22.54
C PHE A 307 6.08 3.09 23.98
N ASN A 308 4.80 2.76 24.18
CA ASN A 308 4.16 2.62 25.50
C ASN A 308 4.33 3.84 26.43
N GLY A 309 4.55 5.04 25.90
CA GLY A 309 4.84 6.22 26.71
C GLY A 309 6.17 6.14 27.47
N ASN A 310 7.13 5.34 27.00
CA ASN A 310 8.42 5.17 27.66
C ASN A 310 9.54 5.89 26.89
N ALA A 311 10.09 6.96 27.47
CA ALA A 311 11.17 7.75 26.87
C ALA A 311 12.43 6.94 26.50
N SER A 312 12.67 5.80 27.16
CA SER A 312 13.78 4.89 26.84
C SER A 312 13.52 3.99 25.64
N GLN A 313 12.33 4.05 25.04
CA GLN A 313 11.93 3.25 23.87
C GLN A 313 11.54 4.16 22.70
N PRO A 314 12.50 4.89 22.09
CA PRO A 314 12.22 5.79 20.97
C PRO A 314 11.74 5.02 19.73
N ALA A 315 10.74 5.57 19.06
CA ALA A 315 10.12 4.99 17.86
C ALA A 315 10.33 5.88 16.61
N GLY A 316 11.20 6.89 16.68
CA GLY A 316 11.50 7.81 15.59
C GLY A 316 11.91 7.14 14.28
N HIS A 317 12.63 6.02 14.36
CA HIS A 317 13.12 5.24 13.22
C HIS A 317 12.01 4.50 12.45
N VAL A 318 10.85 4.24 13.08
CA VAL A 318 9.77 3.45 12.45
C VAL A 318 9.11 4.25 11.33
N ASN A 319 9.17 3.77 10.09
CA ASN A 319 8.44 4.39 9.00
C ASN A 319 6.98 3.88 9.01
N PRO A 320 5.97 4.76 8.94
CA PRO A 320 4.57 4.33 9.01
C PRO A 320 4.15 3.41 7.86
N LEU A 321 4.87 3.42 6.73
CA LEU A 321 4.56 2.57 5.58
C LEU A 321 5.04 1.13 5.74
N ASP A 322 5.97 0.86 6.65
CA ASP A 322 6.52 -0.51 6.86
C ASP A 322 5.41 -1.49 7.29
N PHE A 323 4.35 -0.98 7.89
CA PHE A 323 3.19 -1.75 8.30
C PHE A 323 2.22 -2.10 7.16
N LEU A 324 2.34 -1.46 5.99
CA LEU A 324 1.37 -1.63 4.91
C LEU A 324 1.72 -2.76 3.95
N ASP A 325 3.00 -3.07 3.77
CA ASP A 325 3.48 -3.98 2.72
C ASP A 325 2.76 -5.33 2.71
N GLU A 326 2.63 -5.98 3.87
CA GLU A 326 2.05 -7.33 3.95
C GLU A 326 0.58 -7.34 3.50
N VAL A 327 -0.21 -6.40 4.00
CA VAL A 327 -1.64 -6.30 3.68
C VAL A 327 -1.83 -5.80 2.25
N TYR A 328 -1.06 -4.79 1.83
CA TYR A 328 -1.13 -4.24 0.49
C TYR A 328 -0.80 -5.29 -0.57
N ASN A 329 0.32 -6.00 -0.44
CA ASN A 329 0.74 -7.01 -1.42
C ASN A 329 -0.27 -8.16 -1.53
N ARG A 330 -0.98 -8.51 -0.45
CA ARG A 330 -1.94 -9.62 -0.45
C ARG A 330 -3.31 -9.26 -1.03
N TYR A 331 -3.78 -8.04 -0.82
CA TYR A 331 -5.17 -7.66 -1.12
C TYR A 331 -5.33 -6.61 -2.21
N SER A 332 -4.34 -5.76 -2.46
CA SER A 332 -4.48 -4.58 -3.32
C SER A 332 -4.80 -4.89 -4.79
N SER A 333 -4.42 -6.08 -5.28
CA SER A 333 -4.77 -6.55 -6.63
C SER A 333 -6.26 -6.85 -6.81
N ARG A 334 -7.01 -7.02 -5.72
CA ARG A 334 -8.42 -7.47 -5.73
C ARG A 334 -9.36 -6.48 -5.06
N LYS A 335 -8.87 -5.68 -4.13
CA LYS A 335 -9.66 -4.76 -3.30
C LYS A 335 -8.99 -3.39 -3.21
N PRO A 336 -9.75 -2.28 -3.24
CA PRO A 336 -9.24 -0.98 -2.84
C PRO A 336 -8.89 -1.00 -1.35
N MET A 337 -7.84 -0.26 -1.02
CA MET A 337 -7.32 -0.15 0.33
C MET A 337 -7.79 1.16 0.96
N MET A 338 -8.16 1.10 2.24
CA MET A 338 -8.49 2.25 3.07
C MET A 338 -7.54 2.31 4.26
N ILE A 339 -6.95 3.46 4.52
CA ILE A 339 -6.39 3.74 5.84
C ILE A 339 -7.56 4.25 6.67
N ALA A 340 -8.13 3.34 7.45
CA ALA A 340 -9.36 3.57 8.20
C ALA A 340 -9.12 4.52 9.37
N GLU A 341 -7.90 4.50 9.92
CA GLU A 341 -7.41 5.45 10.91
C GLU A 341 -5.89 5.64 10.77
N PHE A 342 -5.46 6.90 10.73
CA PHE A 342 -4.06 7.27 10.88
C PHE A 342 -3.89 8.55 11.69
N GLY A 343 -2.94 8.54 12.62
CA GLY A 343 -2.52 9.74 13.34
C GLY A 343 -1.02 9.71 13.60
N ALA A 344 -0.40 10.89 13.55
CA ALA A 344 0.99 11.09 13.98
C ALA A 344 1.03 12.08 15.15
N SER A 345 1.56 11.62 16.28
CA SER A 345 1.54 12.39 17.52
C SER A 345 2.44 13.62 17.41
N HIS A 346 1.92 14.79 17.80
CA HIS A 346 2.70 16.03 17.91
C HIS A 346 2.99 16.41 19.37
N LYS A 347 2.46 15.66 20.34
CA LYS A 347 2.75 15.80 21.77
C LYS A 347 2.57 14.47 22.45
N ASN A 348 3.49 14.10 23.33
CA ASN A 348 3.45 12.85 24.08
C ASN A 348 3.66 13.11 25.58
N SER A 349 3.03 12.30 26.43
CA SER A 349 3.08 12.47 27.89
C SER A 349 4.49 12.34 28.48
N ALA A 350 5.37 11.54 27.88
CA ALA A 350 6.69 11.22 28.41
C ALA A 350 7.80 12.18 27.93
N ILE A 351 7.65 12.75 26.74
CA ILE A 351 8.69 13.59 26.12
C ILE A 351 8.23 15.01 25.80
N GLY A 352 6.96 15.34 26.02
CA GLY A 352 6.42 16.67 25.74
C GLY A 352 6.19 16.91 24.24
N ASP A 353 6.75 17.99 23.70
CA ASP A 353 6.57 18.38 22.30
C ASP A 353 7.21 17.35 21.35
N ALA A 354 6.42 16.89 20.38
CA ALA A 354 6.84 15.95 19.34
C ALA A 354 6.45 16.48 17.94
N THR A 355 6.27 17.80 17.78
CA THR A 355 5.79 18.41 16.53
C THR A 355 6.63 18.05 15.31
N GLN A 356 7.97 18.06 15.44
CA GLN A 356 8.85 17.68 14.33
C GLN A 356 8.71 16.20 13.96
N PHE A 357 8.48 15.32 14.94
CA PHE A 357 8.19 13.91 14.69
C PHE A 357 6.85 13.78 13.95
N GLY A 358 5.78 14.39 14.45
CA GLY A 358 4.44 14.33 13.85
C GLY A 358 4.44 14.83 12.41
N LYS A 359 5.10 15.96 12.15
CA LYS A 359 5.28 16.54 10.81
C LYS A 359 5.99 15.57 9.86
N THR A 360 7.10 14.99 10.30
CA THR A 360 7.89 14.04 9.49
C THR A 360 7.08 12.80 9.17
N LYS A 361 6.37 12.21 10.14
CA LYS A 361 5.56 11.00 9.93
C LYS A 361 4.35 11.25 9.05
N MET A 362 3.71 12.40 9.17
CA MET A 362 2.64 12.81 8.25
C MET A 362 3.14 12.89 6.81
N ALA A 363 4.27 13.56 6.58
CA ALA A 363 4.85 13.69 5.24
C ALA A 363 5.29 12.35 4.66
N GLN A 364 5.99 11.52 5.46
CA GLN A 364 6.39 10.15 5.06
C GLN A 364 5.18 9.32 4.65
N PHE A 365 4.09 9.41 5.42
CA PHE A 365 2.90 8.62 5.19
C PHE A 365 2.13 9.03 3.94
N TYR A 366 1.70 10.29 3.86
CA TYR A 366 0.84 10.75 2.77
C TYR A 366 1.58 10.74 1.43
N GLU A 367 2.78 11.34 1.36
CA GLU A 367 3.55 11.36 0.11
C GLU A 367 4.00 9.95 -0.28
N GLY A 368 4.38 9.12 0.69
CA GLY A 368 4.73 7.73 0.43
C GLY A 368 3.57 6.89 -0.10
N ILE A 369 2.35 7.07 0.43
CA ILE A 369 1.14 6.42 -0.11
C ILE A 369 0.90 6.82 -1.56
N ARG A 370 0.96 8.12 -1.86
CA ARG A 370 0.74 8.62 -3.23
C ARG A 370 1.71 7.99 -4.24
N LEU A 371 2.95 7.76 -3.83
CA LEU A 371 4.01 7.25 -4.70
C LEU A 371 4.01 5.71 -4.81
N ARG A 372 3.94 5.00 -3.67
CA ARG A 372 4.16 3.55 -3.61
C ARG A 372 2.89 2.72 -3.60
N TYR A 373 1.77 3.29 -3.16
CA TYR A 373 0.56 2.54 -2.82
C TYR A 373 -0.67 3.04 -3.59
N PRO A 374 -0.69 3.04 -4.94
CA PRO A 374 -1.78 3.59 -5.77
C PRO A 374 -3.15 2.91 -5.58
N ARG A 375 -3.20 1.74 -4.92
CA ARG A 375 -4.44 1.03 -4.55
C ARG A 375 -4.97 1.45 -3.18
N VAL A 376 -4.26 2.28 -2.42
CA VAL A 376 -4.84 3.04 -1.31
C VAL A 376 -5.69 4.14 -1.93
N LYS A 377 -6.99 4.10 -1.62
CA LYS A 377 -8.01 4.96 -2.23
C LYS A 377 -8.75 5.81 -1.20
N SER A 378 -8.45 5.64 0.08
CA SER A 378 -8.96 6.47 1.17
C SER A 378 -7.95 6.53 2.32
N ILE A 379 -7.77 7.72 2.90
CA ILE A 379 -7.02 7.94 4.14
C ILE A 379 -7.87 8.76 5.10
N ASN A 380 -8.03 8.28 6.33
CA ASN A 380 -8.78 8.95 7.38
C ASN A 380 -7.86 9.38 8.54
N TRP A 381 -7.68 10.69 8.70
CA TRP A 381 -6.90 11.23 9.81
C TRP A 381 -7.66 11.09 11.14
N PHE A 382 -6.98 10.67 12.19
CA PHE A 382 -7.52 10.56 13.54
C PHE A 382 -7.14 11.80 14.36
N SER A 383 -7.97 12.84 14.29
CA SER A 383 -7.72 14.12 14.98
C SER A 383 -8.21 14.04 16.41
N VAL A 384 -7.34 13.60 17.32
CA VAL A 384 -7.69 13.33 18.72
C VAL A 384 -6.59 13.72 19.68
N ASP A 385 -6.97 14.46 20.74
CA ASP A 385 -6.13 14.64 21.92
C ASP A 385 -6.43 13.56 22.96
N THR A 386 -5.67 12.46 22.94
CA THR A 386 -5.85 11.39 23.92
C THR A 386 -5.40 11.81 25.33
N LEU A 387 -4.59 12.87 25.46
CA LEU A 387 -4.09 13.34 26.76
C LEU A 387 -5.21 13.91 27.63
N THR A 388 -6.22 14.50 27.00
CA THR A 388 -7.28 15.26 27.68
C THR A 388 -8.68 14.70 27.46
N ALA A 389 -8.87 13.82 26.47
CA ALA A 389 -10.18 13.25 26.16
C ALA A 389 -10.78 12.47 27.35
N PRO A 390 -12.00 12.82 27.82
CA PRO A 390 -12.55 12.29 29.07
C PRO A 390 -12.90 10.80 29.00
N TYR A 391 -13.21 10.28 27.81
CA TYR A 391 -13.55 8.87 27.59
C TYR A 391 -12.33 7.97 27.31
N VAL A 392 -11.13 8.55 27.19
CA VAL A 392 -9.90 7.78 27.08
C VAL A 392 -9.47 7.37 28.47
N ALA A 393 -9.31 6.06 28.68
CA ALA A 393 -8.80 5.48 29.91
C ALA A 393 -7.41 6.07 30.25
N GLU A 394 -7.14 6.30 31.54
CA GLU A 394 -5.97 7.03 32.02
C GLU A 394 -4.64 6.44 31.52
N ASP A 395 -4.54 5.11 31.49
CA ASP A 395 -3.39 4.34 30.98
C ASP A 395 -3.14 4.53 29.47
N ARG A 396 -4.12 5.06 28.73
CA ARG A 396 -4.05 5.30 27.28
C ARG A 396 -3.87 6.78 26.92
N ARG A 397 -3.82 7.68 27.91
CA ARG A 397 -3.65 9.13 27.70
C ARG A 397 -2.20 9.50 27.41
N LEU A 398 -1.70 9.07 26.25
CA LEU A 398 -0.27 9.13 25.94
C LEU A 398 0.08 10.13 24.82
N ASN A 399 -0.86 10.48 23.93
CA ASN A 399 -0.53 11.18 22.68
C ASN A 399 -1.57 12.24 22.28
N ASN A 400 -1.13 13.27 21.59
CA ASN A 400 -2.01 14.23 20.93
C ASN A 400 -1.81 14.20 19.42
N PHE A 401 -2.87 13.86 18.69
CA PHE A 401 -2.95 13.74 17.24
C PHE A 401 -3.81 14.85 16.60
N SER A 402 -4.36 15.76 17.40
CA SER A 402 -5.25 16.82 16.93
C SER A 402 -4.56 17.79 15.98
N LEU A 403 -5.17 18.04 14.83
CA LEU A 403 -4.63 18.98 13.85
C LEU A 403 -4.88 20.43 14.23
N SER A 404 -6.07 20.75 14.76
CA SER A 404 -6.48 22.16 14.92
C SER A 404 -5.69 22.93 16.00
N VAL A 405 -5.09 22.22 16.95
CA VAL A 405 -4.37 22.80 18.09
C VAL A 405 -2.87 23.01 17.83
N ASN A 406 -2.34 22.52 16.70
CA ASN A 406 -0.93 22.64 16.35
C ASN A 406 -0.77 23.22 14.93
N GLN A 407 -0.36 24.50 14.84
CA GLN A 407 -0.28 25.23 13.58
C GLN A 407 0.70 24.62 12.57
N THR A 408 1.81 24.04 13.04
CA THR A 408 2.78 23.37 12.16
C THR A 408 2.20 22.09 11.57
N MET A 409 1.48 21.30 12.36
CA MET A 409 0.79 20.10 11.89
C MET A 409 -0.31 20.46 10.90
N LEU A 410 -1.18 21.41 11.24
CA LEU A 410 -2.24 21.89 10.37
C LEU A 410 -1.70 22.42 9.04
N SER A 411 -0.68 23.28 9.05
CA SER A 411 -0.10 23.85 7.83
C SER A 411 0.57 22.77 6.96
N THR A 412 1.22 21.79 7.58
CA THR A 412 1.80 20.64 6.86
C THR A 412 0.70 19.81 6.19
N TYR A 413 -0.36 19.49 6.93
CA TYR A 413 -1.50 18.75 6.41
C TYR A 413 -2.15 19.46 5.22
N LYS A 414 -2.45 20.77 5.36
CA LYS A 414 -3.00 21.63 4.29
C LYS A 414 -2.18 21.56 3.00
N ASN A 415 -0.86 21.70 3.13
CA ASN A 415 0.04 21.69 1.98
C ASN A 415 0.03 20.34 1.27
N ILE A 416 0.11 19.23 2.02
CA ILE A 416 0.08 17.87 1.47
C ILE A 416 -1.24 17.60 0.75
N ILE A 417 -2.37 17.81 1.44
CA ILE A 417 -3.69 17.47 0.89
C ILE A 417 -4.08 18.39 -0.27
N SER A 418 -3.42 19.53 -0.48
CA SER A 418 -3.68 20.40 -1.63
C SER A 418 -3.42 19.72 -2.98
N HIS A 419 -2.56 18.68 -3.01
CA HIS A 419 -2.24 17.96 -4.24
C HIS A 419 -3.50 17.35 -4.90
N PRO A 420 -3.66 17.41 -6.24
CA PRO A 420 -4.85 16.90 -6.94
C PRO A 420 -5.13 15.40 -6.76
N HIS A 421 -4.11 14.63 -6.38
CA HIS A 421 -4.25 13.22 -6.01
C HIS A 421 -5.24 13.02 -4.85
N TYR A 422 -5.31 13.96 -3.91
CA TYR A 422 -6.20 13.88 -2.76
C TYR A 422 -7.57 14.44 -3.11
N ARG A 423 -8.60 13.62 -3.00
CA ARG A 423 -9.93 13.86 -3.55
C ARG A 423 -10.94 14.17 -2.43
N SER A 424 -11.83 15.11 -2.73
CA SER A 424 -12.79 15.69 -1.78
C SER A 424 -14.22 15.17 -1.91
N VAL A 425 -14.47 14.25 -2.84
CA VAL A 425 -15.81 13.74 -3.16
C VAL A 425 -15.71 12.25 -3.42
N VAL A 426 -16.57 11.47 -2.75
CA VAL A 426 -16.73 10.03 -3.03
C VAL A 426 -17.54 9.86 -4.32
N GLU A 427 -17.00 9.09 -5.26
CA GLU A 427 -17.61 8.83 -6.56
C GLU A 427 -18.59 7.66 -6.42
N ASN A 428 -19.88 7.85 -6.71
CA ASN A 428 -20.86 6.76 -6.67
C ASN A 428 -20.82 5.99 -8.00
N GLY A 429 -20.56 4.68 -8.02
CA GLY A 429 -20.22 3.89 -9.23
C GLY A 429 -21.18 3.90 -10.44
N VAL A 430 -22.39 4.47 -10.32
CA VAL A 430 -23.28 4.75 -11.47
C VAL A 430 -23.19 6.21 -11.98
N HIS A 431 -22.58 7.08 -11.18
CA HIS A 431 -22.30 8.50 -11.40
C HIS A 431 -20.79 8.84 -11.35
N ALA A 432 -19.92 7.88 -11.03
CA ALA A 432 -18.48 7.89 -11.24
C ALA A 432 -18.32 7.86 -12.76
N ALA A 433 -18.29 9.05 -13.32
CA ALA A 433 -18.84 9.31 -14.63
C ALA A 433 -18.26 8.41 -15.73
N LYS A 434 -19.11 8.12 -16.71
CA LYS A 434 -18.71 7.73 -18.07
C LYS A 434 -17.78 8.77 -18.74
N THR A 435 -17.36 9.83 -18.04
CA THR A 435 -16.39 10.81 -18.49
C THR A 435 -14.99 10.41 -18.06
N SER A 436 -14.23 9.97 -19.06
CA SER A 436 -12.79 9.75 -19.03
C SER A 436 -12.07 11.08 -18.73
N THR A 437 -11.96 11.46 -17.46
CA THR A 437 -11.19 12.63 -17.04
C THR A 437 -9.72 12.25 -16.85
N LYS A 438 -8.82 13.11 -17.34
CA LYS A 438 -7.38 12.95 -17.09
C LYS A 438 -7.11 13.15 -15.60
N SER A 439 -6.25 12.29 -15.06
CA SER A 439 -5.80 12.31 -13.67
C SER A 439 -4.28 12.26 -13.63
N THR A 440 -3.70 13.00 -12.69
CA THR A 440 -2.26 12.89 -12.37
C THR A 440 -2.02 11.60 -11.59
N VAL A 441 -1.14 10.74 -12.10
CA VAL A 441 -0.65 9.56 -11.38
C VAL A 441 0.87 9.59 -11.29
N ALA A 442 1.40 9.06 -10.20
CA ALA A 442 2.85 8.86 -10.04
C ALA A 442 3.24 7.51 -10.66
N LEU A 443 4.25 7.52 -11.52
CA LEU A 443 4.77 6.33 -12.19
C LEU A 443 6.26 6.15 -11.85
N PRO A 444 6.76 4.91 -11.71
CA PRO A 444 8.19 4.67 -11.53
C PRO A 444 9.01 5.25 -12.70
N LEU A 445 10.09 5.96 -12.39
CA LEU A 445 10.98 6.52 -13.41
C LEU A 445 11.87 5.45 -14.04
N LYS A 446 12.31 4.46 -13.26
CA LYS A 446 13.20 3.40 -13.73
C LYS A 446 12.56 2.64 -14.90
N ASP A 447 13.35 2.40 -15.95
CA ASP A 447 12.99 1.70 -17.19
C ASP A 447 11.87 2.36 -18.03
N SER A 448 11.39 3.54 -17.60
CA SER A 448 10.35 4.29 -18.31
C SER A 448 10.86 4.91 -19.61
N LEU A 449 9.93 5.15 -20.54
CA LEU A 449 10.17 5.94 -21.76
C LEU A 449 9.53 7.32 -21.58
N ILE A 450 10.36 8.36 -21.55
CA ILE A 450 9.97 9.75 -21.29
C ILE A 450 9.94 10.55 -22.59
N ARG A 451 8.81 11.21 -22.85
CA ARG A 451 8.53 11.94 -24.11
C ARG A 451 8.31 13.44 -23.92
N GLU A 452 8.40 13.90 -22.69
CA GLU A 452 8.11 15.28 -22.30
C GLU A 452 8.96 15.66 -21.08
N SER A 453 8.94 16.94 -20.70
CA SER A 453 9.57 17.38 -19.46
C SER A 453 8.79 16.80 -18.29
N ILE A 454 9.49 16.25 -17.30
CA ILE A 454 8.83 15.61 -16.17
C ILE A 454 9.08 16.37 -14.87
N THR A 455 8.06 16.38 -14.02
CA THR A 455 8.20 16.65 -12.58
C THR A 455 8.31 15.30 -11.88
N GLY A 456 9.38 15.13 -11.11
CA GLY A 456 9.67 13.90 -10.39
C GLY A 456 9.72 14.07 -8.88
N TYR A 457 9.60 12.93 -8.20
CA TYR A 457 9.57 12.84 -6.75
C TYR A 457 10.38 11.63 -6.28
N THR A 458 11.09 11.80 -5.18
CA THR A 458 11.80 10.70 -4.53
C THR A 458 11.05 10.29 -3.26
N TYR A 459 10.64 9.03 -3.21
CA TYR A 459 10.39 8.36 -1.94
C TYR A 459 11.75 8.01 -1.33
N ALA A 460 11.99 8.43 -0.09
CA ALA A 460 13.21 8.12 0.62
C ALA A 460 12.90 7.75 2.07
N LYS A 461 13.44 6.61 2.49
CA LYS A 461 13.49 6.10 3.85
C LYS A 461 14.95 5.78 4.14
N THR A 462 15.44 6.16 5.31
CA THR A 462 16.81 5.92 5.78
C THR A 462 16.76 5.52 7.25
N TYR A 463 17.82 4.88 7.75
CA TYR A 463 18.00 4.57 9.19
C TYR A 463 17.82 5.81 10.08
N ASP A 464 18.22 6.97 9.57
CA ASP A 464 17.92 8.28 10.13
C ASP A 464 16.64 8.81 9.47
N PRO A 465 15.53 8.98 10.20
CA PRO A 465 14.27 9.44 9.62
C PRO A 465 14.32 10.91 9.14
N TYR A 466 15.38 11.66 9.48
CA TYR A 466 15.55 13.06 9.14
C TYR A 466 16.61 13.24 8.04
N ILE A 467 16.16 13.24 6.79
CA ILE A 467 17.03 13.51 5.63
C ILE A 467 17.30 15.01 5.51
N SER A 468 18.56 15.41 5.51
CA SER A 468 18.97 16.81 5.39
C SER A 468 18.83 17.34 3.96
N LYS A 469 19.24 16.54 2.97
CA LYS A 469 19.11 16.86 1.54
C LYS A 469 19.19 15.63 0.65
N ILE A 470 18.65 15.77 -0.55
CA ILE A 470 18.85 14.88 -1.69
C ILE A 470 19.43 15.69 -2.84
N ILE A 471 20.53 15.21 -3.44
CA ILE A 471 21.14 15.80 -4.63
C ILE A 471 20.80 14.92 -5.83
N TYR A 472 20.31 15.57 -6.89
CA TYR A 472 19.98 14.92 -8.15
C TYR A 472 21.05 15.24 -9.19
N LYS A 473 21.57 14.21 -9.86
CA LYS A 473 22.47 14.40 -11.01
C LYS A 473 21.94 13.66 -12.23
N LEU A 474 21.78 14.37 -13.34
CA LEU A 474 21.39 13.77 -14.62
C LEU A 474 22.66 13.55 -15.45
N ASN A 475 22.93 12.29 -15.80
CA ASN A 475 24.09 11.91 -16.62
C ASN A 475 25.42 12.46 -16.06
N GLY A 476 25.57 12.47 -14.73
CA GLY A 476 26.76 12.97 -14.02
C GLY A 476 26.75 14.47 -13.71
N GLN A 477 25.87 15.26 -14.34
CA GLN A 477 25.75 16.70 -14.09
C GLN A 477 24.71 16.99 -13.01
N THR A 478 25.03 17.85 -12.04
CA THR A 478 24.08 18.26 -10.99
C THR A 478 22.88 18.96 -11.63
N LEU A 479 21.69 18.41 -11.36
CA LEU A 479 20.41 18.92 -11.87
C LEU A 479 19.74 19.84 -10.83
N SER A 480 19.58 19.36 -9.60
CA SER A 480 18.91 20.09 -8.52
C SER A 480 19.21 19.46 -7.16
N GLN A 481 18.67 20.06 -6.09
CA GLN A 481 18.62 19.46 -4.76
C GLN A 481 17.23 19.67 -4.12
N ALA A 482 16.86 18.81 -3.18
CA ALA A 482 15.66 18.93 -2.37
C ALA A 482 15.98 18.71 -0.88
N THR A 483 15.37 19.50 0.01
CA THR A 483 15.63 19.47 1.46
C THR A 483 14.39 19.11 2.29
N SER A 484 13.24 18.89 1.66
CA SER A 484 12.00 18.54 2.34
C SER A 484 11.08 17.72 1.46
N PHE A 485 10.15 17.01 2.10
CA PHE A 485 9.11 16.26 1.42
C PHE A 485 8.12 17.18 0.68
N PRO A 486 7.54 16.71 -0.44
CA PRO A 486 7.96 15.54 -1.21
C PRO A 486 9.21 15.89 -2.02
N TYR A 487 10.34 15.20 -1.83
CA TYR A 487 11.63 15.55 -2.43
C TYR A 487 11.52 15.65 -3.96
N LYS A 488 11.28 16.87 -4.46
CA LYS A 488 10.87 17.16 -5.83
C LYS A 488 12.07 17.51 -6.70
N PHE A 489 12.03 17.09 -7.96
CA PHE A 489 12.96 17.51 -9.00
C PHE A 489 12.23 17.69 -10.33
N SER A 490 12.89 18.31 -11.31
CA SER A 490 12.35 18.46 -12.66
C SER A 490 13.42 18.10 -13.68
N ILE A 491 13.08 17.27 -14.67
CA ILE A 491 13.97 16.94 -15.78
C ILE A 491 13.39 17.56 -17.06
N PRO A 492 13.99 18.65 -17.58
CA PRO A 492 13.61 19.19 -18.89
C PRO A 492 13.86 18.15 -19.99
N TYR A 493 12.90 17.96 -20.89
CA TYR A 493 13.08 17.02 -22.02
C TYR A 493 14.30 17.34 -22.88
N SER A 494 14.65 18.63 -23.01
CA SER A 494 15.84 19.10 -23.73
C SER A 494 17.16 18.66 -23.09
N SER A 495 17.18 18.41 -21.77
CA SER A 495 18.38 17.97 -21.04
C SER A 495 18.68 16.47 -21.17
N MET A 496 17.72 15.68 -21.69
CA MET A 496 17.87 14.24 -21.86
C MET A 496 18.65 13.94 -23.15
N LYS A 497 19.60 13.00 -23.10
CA LYS A 497 20.27 12.46 -24.30
C LYS A 497 19.42 11.38 -24.97
N SER A 498 19.72 11.06 -26.23
CA SER A 498 19.12 9.90 -26.91
C SER A 498 19.48 8.60 -26.19
N GLY A 499 18.57 7.63 -26.22
CA GLY A 499 18.76 6.36 -25.52
C GLY A 499 18.67 6.51 -23.99
N ASN A 500 19.56 5.82 -23.27
CA ASN A 500 19.53 5.73 -21.82
C ASN A 500 20.01 7.03 -21.15
N ASN A 501 19.28 7.48 -20.14
CA ASN A 501 19.61 8.57 -19.23
C ASN A 501 19.68 8.02 -17.81
N ASN A 502 20.66 8.50 -17.03
CA ASN A 502 20.87 8.08 -15.66
C ASN A 502 20.58 9.24 -14.72
N LEU A 503 19.55 9.12 -13.88
CA LEU A 503 19.35 10.02 -12.75
C LEU A 503 19.99 9.39 -11.52
N GLU A 504 21.04 10.02 -11.00
CA GLU A 504 21.66 9.67 -9.73
C GLU A 504 21.00 10.47 -8.60
N ILE A 505 20.72 9.79 -7.50
CA ILE A 505 20.03 10.29 -6.31
C ILE A 505 20.94 10.04 -5.12
N VAL A 506 21.51 11.11 -4.56
CA VAL A 506 22.43 11.05 -3.41
C VAL A 506 21.73 11.63 -2.19
N ILE A 507 21.53 10.80 -1.17
CA ILE A 507 20.75 11.13 0.03
C ILE A 507 21.70 11.35 1.20
N PHE A 508 21.45 12.41 1.97
CA PHE A 508 22.23 12.75 3.14
C PHE A 508 21.38 12.66 4.42
N ASP A 509 21.92 12.02 5.45
CA ASP A 509 21.30 11.94 6.77
C ASP A 509 21.29 13.30 7.49
N SER A 510 20.76 13.36 8.72
CA SER A 510 20.66 14.60 9.49
C SER A 510 22.02 15.20 9.86
N LYS A 511 23.08 14.38 9.86
CA LYS A 511 24.46 14.79 10.14
C LYS A 511 25.23 15.19 8.88
N GLY A 512 24.58 15.15 7.71
CA GLY A 512 25.19 15.49 6.42
C GLY A 512 26.11 14.41 5.86
N ARG A 513 26.00 13.17 6.35
CA ARG A 513 26.71 12.01 5.78
C ARG A 513 25.89 11.39 4.66
N GLU A 514 26.54 10.82 3.66
CA GLU A 514 25.84 10.09 2.59
C GLU A 514 25.21 8.82 3.17
N ALA A 515 23.88 8.79 3.20
CA ALA A 515 23.10 7.66 3.67
C ALA A 515 22.88 6.63 2.55
N SER A 516 22.73 7.09 1.31
CA SER A 516 22.54 6.23 0.13
C SER A 516 22.77 6.96 -1.18
N ARG A 517 23.10 6.18 -2.20
CA ARG A 517 23.25 6.59 -3.60
C ARG A 517 22.57 5.56 -4.49
N LYS A 518 21.56 5.99 -5.24
CA LYS A 518 20.84 5.14 -6.21
C LYS A 518 20.89 5.77 -7.59
N THR A 519 20.84 4.94 -8.63
CA THR A 519 20.69 5.39 -10.01
C THR A 519 19.41 4.82 -10.61
N ALA A 520 18.56 5.69 -11.13
CA ALA A 520 17.41 5.34 -11.95
C ALA A 520 17.75 5.58 -13.43
N THR A 521 17.78 4.51 -14.22
CA THR A 521 17.97 4.59 -15.67
C THR A 521 16.62 4.64 -16.36
N PHE A 522 16.46 5.55 -17.33
CA PHE A 522 15.25 5.71 -18.14
C PHE A 522 15.63 6.06 -19.59
N GLN A 523 14.68 5.99 -20.52
CA GLN A 523 14.93 6.26 -21.94
C GLN A 523 14.23 7.53 -22.40
N LYS A 524 14.89 8.28 -23.30
CA LYS A 524 14.24 9.37 -24.03
C LYS A 524 13.50 8.81 -25.24
N GLY A 525 12.19 8.96 -25.27
CA GLY A 525 11.33 8.60 -26.40
C GLY A 525 10.96 9.82 -27.22
N SER A 526 10.61 9.61 -28.50
CA SER A 526 10.13 10.67 -29.37
C SER A 526 8.90 11.36 -28.79
N VAL A 527 8.87 12.69 -28.89
CA VAL A 527 7.70 13.50 -28.52
C VAL A 527 6.51 13.07 -29.37
N ILE A 528 5.38 12.80 -28.72
CA ILE A 528 4.12 12.57 -29.41
C ILE A 528 3.33 13.87 -29.31
N GLN A 529 3.48 14.76 -30.31
CA GLN A 529 2.74 16.02 -30.35
C GLN A 529 1.26 15.78 -30.66
N SER A 530 0.95 14.87 -31.58
CA SER A 530 -0.39 14.35 -31.85
C SER A 530 -0.29 12.97 -32.53
N LEU A 531 -1.25 12.09 -32.25
CA LEU A 531 -1.45 10.86 -33.00
C LEU A 531 -2.73 11.01 -33.83
N PRO A 532 -2.80 10.43 -35.05
CA PRO A 532 -4.05 10.29 -35.79
C PRO A 532 -5.14 9.61 -34.95
N GLU A 533 -6.41 9.94 -35.22
CA GLU A 533 -7.56 9.56 -34.37
C GLU A 533 -7.71 8.04 -34.15
N LYS A 534 -7.25 7.23 -35.11
CA LYS A 534 -7.24 5.76 -35.06
C LYS A 534 -5.84 5.15 -34.97
N GLN A 535 -4.88 5.88 -34.39
CA GLN A 535 -3.57 5.35 -34.09
C GLN A 535 -3.40 5.12 -32.58
N ILE A 536 -2.83 3.97 -32.23
CA ILE A 536 -2.48 3.59 -30.87
C ILE A 536 -0.98 3.29 -30.84
N VAL A 537 -0.26 3.85 -29.87
CA VAL A 537 1.11 3.41 -29.56
C VAL A 537 1.12 2.73 -28.19
N LEU A 538 1.62 1.51 -28.15
CA LEU A 538 1.82 0.70 -26.95
C LEU A 538 3.32 0.45 -26.74
N ARG A 539 3.72 0.03 -25.54
CA ARG A 539 5.09 -0.44 -25.26
C ARG A 539 5.06 -1.75 -24.49
N LEU A 540 5.92 -2.69 -24.85
CA LEU A 540 6.03 -3.96 -24.12
C LEU A 540 6.40 -3.70 -22.66
N GLY A 541 5.68 -4.33 -21.72
CA GLY A 541 5.93 -4.19 -20.29
C GLY A 541 5.33 -2.94 -19.65
N GLU A 542 4.58 -2.12 -20.41
CA GLU A 542 3.91 -0.93 -19.87
C GLU A 542 2.39 -1.00 -19.98
N THR A 543 1.70 -0.61 -18.92
CA THR A 543 0.24 -0.49 -18.89
C THR A 543 -0.24 0.87 -19.39
N ARG A 544 0.43 1.44 -20.40
CA ARG A 544 0.12 2.76 -20.95
C ARG A 544 -0.06 2.66 -22.46
N ALA A 545 -1.14 3.24 -22.95
CA ALA A 545 -1.36 3.47 -24.37
C ALA A 545 -1.33 4.96 -24.66
N TYR A 546 -0.66 5.34 -25.74
CA TYR A 546 -0.68 6.70 -26.25
C TYR A 546 -1.66 6.76 -27.41
N THR A 547 -2.54 7.75 -27.36
CA THR A 547 -3.66 7.92 -28.30
C THR A 547 -3.85 9.39 -28.64
N SER A 548 -4.71 9.71 -29.62
CA SER A 548 -5.08 11.10 -29.92
C SER A 548 -5.78 11.79 -28.73
N LYS A 549 -6.40 11.03 -27.83
CA LYS A 549 -7.08 11.50 -26.63
C LYS A 549 -6.12 11.73 -25.44
N GLY A 550 -4.85 11.36 -25.59
CA GLY A 550 -3.81 11.40 -24.56
C GLY A 550 -3.36 10.00 -24.12
N VAL A 551 -2.73 9.94 -22.95
CA VAL A 551 -2.27 8.68 -22.36
C VAL A 551 -3.46 7.98 -21.68
N VAL A 552 -3.63 6.68 -21.94
CA VAL A 552 -4.68 5.83 -21.35
C VAL A 552 -4.03 4.71 -20.55
N GLN A 553 -4.50 4.50 -19.31
CA GLN A 553 -4.10 3.37 -18.49
C GLN A 553 -4.74 2.08 -19.00
N LEU A 554 -3.92 1.08 -19.30
CA LEU A 554 -4.36 -0.25 -19.71
C LEU A 554 -4.68 -1.10 -18.49
N THR A 555 -5.57 -2.07 -18.67
CA THR A 555 -5.85 -3.12 -17.68
C THR A 555 -4.71 -4.13 -17.57
N GLU A 556 -3.99 -4.39 -18.66
CA GLU A 556 -2.82 -5.27 -18.74
C GLU A 556 -1.81 -4.75 -19.75
N GLU A 557 -0.52 -4.98 -19.50
CA GLU A 557 0.55 -4.61 -20.41
C GLU A 557 0.60 -5.52 -21.66
N PRO A 558 0.98 -4.97 -22.82
CA PRO A 558 1.49 -5.79 -23.91
C PRO A 558 2.73 -6.55 -23.46
N PHE A 559 2.84 -7.81 -23.82
CA PHE A 559 3.98 -8.62 -23.42
C PHE A 559 4.41 -9.60 -24.51
N LEU A 560 5.66 -10.04 -24.43
CA LEU A 560 6.26 -11.00 -25.34
C LEU A 560 6.34 -12.35 -24.63
N THR A 561 5.77 -13.40 -25.23
CA THR A 561 5.93 -14.79 -24.77
C THR A 561 6.00 -15.72 -25.96
N ASN A 562 6.82 -16.77 -25.88
CA ASN A 562 6.97 -17.76 -26.96
C ASN A 562 7.18 -17.11 -28.34
N SER A 563 8.02 -16.05 -28.39
CA SER A 563 8.29 -15.26 -29.59
C SER A 563 7.05 -14.66 -30.26
N ARG A 564 6.00 -14.37 -29.50
CA ARG A 564 4.79 -13.67 -29.94
C ARG A 564 4.39 -12.57 -28.98
N THR A 565 4.07 -11.42 -29.55
CA THR A 565 3.58 -10.27 -28.82
C THR A 565 2.08 -10.40 -28.63
N PHE A 566 1.61 -10.25 -27.39
CA PHE A 566 0.20 -10.21 -27.03
C PHE A 566 -0.22 -8.79 -26.66
N VAL A 567 -1.42 -8.40 -27.08
CA VAL A 567 -1.96 -7.06 -26.87
C VAL A 567 -3.41 -7.08 -26.32
N PRO A 568 -3.83 -6.08 -25.53
CA PRO A 568 -5.17 -6.05 -24.95
C PRO A 568 -6.28 -5.86 -26.00
N LEU A 569 -7.07 -6.91 -26.24
CA LEU A 569 -8.07 -6.96 -27.31
C LEU A 569 -9.18 -5.92 -27.13
N ARG A 570 -9.72 -5.84 -25.90
CA ARG A 570 -10.86 -4.97 -25.58
C ARG A 570 -10.51 -3.50 -25.82
N PHE A 571 -9.40 -3.03 -25.21
CA PHE A 571 -8.96 -1.65 -25.35
C PHE A 571 -8.78 -1.25 -26.82
N ILE A 572 -8.08 -2.08 -27.61
CA ILE A 572 -7.84 -1.78 -29.03
C ILE A 572 -9.17 -1.70 -29.79
N SER A 573 -10.06 -2.67 -29.58
CA SER A 573 -11.35 -2.75 -30.28
C SER A 573 -12.28 -1.59 -29.92
N GLU A 574 -12.39 -1.25 -28.64
CA GLU A 574 -13.26 -0.15 -28.17
C GLU A 574 -12.68 1.23 -28.54
N TYR A 575 -11.34 1.38 -28.55
CA TYR A 575 -10.70 2.64 -28.95
C TYR A 575 -11.03 3.02 -30.41
N ILE A 576 -11.10 2.04 -31.32
CA ILE A 576 -11.45 2.26 -32.73
C ILE A 576 -12.97 2.32 -32.99
N GLY A 577 -13.79 2.40 -31.95
CA GLY A 577 -15.24 2.53 -32.03
C GLY A 577 -16.02 1.22 -32.04
N GLY A 578 -15.34 0.09 -31.77
CA GLY A 578 -15.98 -1.21 -31.66
C GLY A 578 -16.68 -1.44 -30.31
N THR A 579 -17.50 -2.47 -30.24
CA THR A 579 -18.11 -2.98 -29.00
C THR A 579 -17.59 -4.38 -28.72
N VAL A 580 -17.37 -4.73 -27.44
CA VAL A 580 -16.83 -6.03 -27.04
C VAL A 580 -17.68 -6.64 -25.93
N GLN A 581 -18.27 -7.80 -26.20
CA GLN A 581 -19.07 -8.56 -25.25
C GLN A 581 -18.46 -9.93 -25.00
N TYR A 582 -18.37 -10.33 -23.72
CA TYR A 582 -17.87 -11.64 -23.33
C TYR A 582 -19.01 -12.48 -22.78
N ASN A 583 -19.18 -13.69 -23.32
CA ASN A 583 -20.11 -14.68 -22.81
C ASN A 583 -19.35 -15.75 -22.02
N ALA A 584 -19.50 -15.72 -20.70
CA ALA A 584 -18.79 -16.64 -19.80
C ALA A 584 -19.18 -18.12 -20.00
N SER A 585 -20.43 -18.41 -20.35
CA SER A 585 -20.92 -19.79 -20.53
C SER A 585 -20.32 -20.47 -21.78
N THR A 586 -20.12 -19.71 -22.85
CA THR A 586 -19.60 -20.22 -24.13
C THR A 586 -18.13 -19.87 -24.35
N LYS A 587 -17.54 -19.05 -23.46
CA LYS A 587 -16.19 -18.48 -23.60
C LYS A 587 -15.99 -17.71 -24.91
N LYS A 588 -17.07 -17.20 -25.50
CA LYS A 588 -17.06 -16.40 -26.74
C LYS A 588 -16.91 -14.92 -26.43
N ILE A 589 -16.17 -14.24 -27.29
CA ILE A 589 -15.98 -12.79 -27.31
C ILE A 589 -16.53 -12.31 -28.64
N ASP A 590 -17.64 -11.58 -28.59
CA ASP A 590 -18.28 -10.97 -29.73
C ASP A 590 -17.81 -9.52 -29.85
N ILE A 591 -17.23 -9.18 -31.00
CA ILE A 591 -16.75 -7.84 -31.32
C ILE A 591 -17.49 -7.33 -32.54
N ASN A 592 -18.12 -6.16 -32.43
CA ASN A 592 -18.63 -5.43 -33.59
C ASN A 592 -17.75 -4.20 -33.78
N SER A 593 -16.99 -4.12 -34.87
CA SER A 593 -16.07 -3.02 -35.14
C SER A 593 -16.02 -2.72 -36.64
N ASN A 594 -16.13 -1.44 -37.03
CA ASN A 594 -16.09 -1.00 -38.43
C ASN A 594 -16.99 -1.83 -39.38
N GLY A 595 -18.20 -2.22 -38.92
CA GLY A 595 -19.15 -3.04 -39.70
C GLY A 595 -18.81 -4.53 -39.80
N GLN A 596 -17.75 -5.00 -39.13
CA GLN A 596 -17.43 -6.42 -39.03
C GLN A 596 -17.95 -7.03 -37.73
N LYS A 597 -18.51 -8.25 -37.84
CA LYS A 597 -18.83 -9.11 -36.70
C LYS A 597 -17.74 -10.14 -36.54
N ILE A 598 -16.97 -10.02 -35.47
CA ILE A 598 -15.85 -10.89 -35.15
C ILE A 598 -16.22 -11.73 -33.93
N VAL A 599 -16.02 -13.05 -33.99
CA VAL A 599 -16.25 -13.95 -32.86
C VAL A 599 -14.96 -14.68 -32.56
N ILE A 600 -14.48 -14.55 -31.32
CA ILE A 600 -13.27 -15.20 -30.82
C ILE A 600 -13.67 -16.13 -29.68
N THR A 601 -13.17 -17.36 -29.67
CA THR A 601 -13.38 -18.29 -28.55
C THR A 601 -12.09 -18.44 -27.75
N LEU A 602 -12.13 -18.22 -26.44
CA LEU A 602 -10.93 -18.34 -25.59
C LEU A 602 -10.33 -19.75 -25.67
N GLY A 603 -9.00 -19.82 -25.76
CA GLY A 603 -8.27 -21.08 -25.89
C GLY A 603 -8.30 -21.71 -27.28
N GLN A 604 -9.03 -21.13 -28.25
CA GLN A 604 -9.05 -21.60 -29.64
C GLN A 604 -8.22 -20.69 -30.54
N LYS A 605 -7.53 -21.29 -31.52
CA LYS A 605 -6.79 -20.55 -32.56
C LYS A 605 -7.69 -20.00 -33.66
N THR A 606 -8.93 -20.44 -33.74
CA THR A 606 -9.88 -20.02 -34.79
C THR A 606 -10.77 -18.89 -34.30
N ALA A 607 -10.89 -17.84 -35.10
CA ALA A 607 -11.88 -16.77 -34.97
C ALA A 607 -12.74 -16.73 -36.24
N THR A 608 -13.92 -16.12 -36.19
CA THR A 608 -14.72 -15.87 -37.40
C THR A 608 -14.89 -14.37 -37.62
N VAL A 609 -14.72 -13.92 -38.85
CA VAL A 609 -14.99 -12.54 -39.29
C VAL A 609 -16.13 -12.60 -40.31
N ASN A 610 -17.27 -12.01 -40.00
CA ASN A 610 -18.50 -12.09 -40.83
C ASN A 610 -18.85 -13.54 -41.22
N GLY A 611 -18.69 -14.47 -40.27
CA GLY A 611 -18.93 -15.92 -40.49
C GLY A 611 -17.78 -16.68 -41.16
N SER A 612 -16.81 -16.00 -41.77
CA SER A 612 -15.65 -16.64 -42.40
C SER A 612 -14.55 -16.95 -41.37
N SER A 613 -14.04 -18.19 -41.36
CA SER A 613 -13.00 -18.62 -40.42
C SER A 613 -11.64 -17.97 -40.72
N LYS A 614 -10.93 -17.58 -39.66
CA LYS A 614 -9.56 -17.04 -39.65
C LYS A 614 -8.75 -17.76 -38.57
N ILE A 615 -7.51 -18.14 -38.88
CA ILE A 615 -6.62 -18.82 -37.94
C ILE A 615 -5.63 -17.80 -37.37
N MET A 616 -5.58 -17.70 -36.05
CA MET A 616 -4.57 -16.97 -35.29
C MET A 616 -3.36 -17.87 -34.99
N GLU A 617 -2.16 -17.28 -34.96
CA GLU A 617 -0.93 -18.03 -34.69
C GLU A 617 -0.91 -18.68 -33.29
N GLN A 618 -1.50 -17.99 -32.31
CA GLN A 618 -1.72 -18.52 -30.96
C GLN A 618 -3.15 -18.21 -30.51
N ALA A 619 -3.66 -19.03 -29.58
CA ALA A 619 -4.97 -18.80 -29.01
C ALA A 619 -4.95 -17.52 -28.14
N PRO A 620 -6.07 -16.77 -28.07
CA PRO A 620 -6.25 -15.72 -27.09
C PRO A 620 -6.12 -16.29 -25.68
N ILE A 621 -5.52 -15.50 -24.80
CA ILE A 621 -5.34 -15.85 -23.39
C ILE A 621 -6.01 -14.81 -22.49
N VAL A 622 -6.15 -15.14 -21.21
CA VAL A 622 -6.61 -14.20 -20.19
C VAL A 622 -5.52 -14.02 -19.15
N ARG A 623 -5.13 -12.77 -18.88
CA ARG A 623 -4.30 -12.38 -17.72
C ARG A 623 -5.03 -11.31 -16.93
N ASN A 624 -5.15 -11.50 -15.61
CA ASN A 624 -5.84 -10.57 -14.70
C ASN A 624 -7.21 -10.08 -15.21
N GLY A 625 -8.00 -10.99 -15.78
CA GLY A 625 -9.33 -10.67 -16.34
C GLY A 625 -9.33 -9.98 -17.70
N THR A 626 -8.17 -9.64 -18.27
CA THR A 626 -8.05 -9.05 -19.61
C THR A 626 -7.79 -10.14 -20.65
N THR A 627 -8.58 -10.17 -21.72
CA THR A 627 -8.25 -10.98 -22.90
C THR A 627 -7.15 -10.31 -23.71
N LEU A 628 -6.08 -11.07 -23.99
CA LEU A 628 -5.01 -10.67 -24.90
C LEU A 628 -4.98 -11.57 -26.12
N VAL A 629 -4.71 -10.97 -27.27
CA VAL A 629 -4.57 -11.66 -28.57
C VAL A 629 -3.19 -11.46 -29.14
N PRO A 630 -2.70 -12.37 -30.01
CA PRO A 630 -1.47 -12.15 -30.75
C PRO A 630 -1.56 -10.87 -31.58
N LEU A 631 -0.46 -10.11 -31.67
CA LEU A 631 -0.40 -8.83 -32.38
C LEU A 631 -0.90 -8.93 -33.82
N ARG A 632 -0.55 -10.01 -34.55
CA ARG A 632 -1.02 -10.23 -35.93
C ARG A 632 -2.54 -10.37 -36.03
N ALA A 633 -3.22 -10.88 -34.98
CA ALA A 633 -4.67 -10.95 -34.97
C ALA A 633 -5.34 -9.56 -35.05
N VAL A 634 -4.65 -8.49 -34.64
CA VAL A 634 -5.13 -7.12 -34.84
C VAL A 634 -5.22 -6.78 -36.33
N THR A 635 -4.25 -7.22 -37.13
CA THR A 635 -4.30 -7.06 -38.59
C THR A 635 -5.36 -7.94 -39.21
N ASP A 636 -5.38 -9.22 -38.88
CA ASP A 636 -6.23 -10.20 -39.55
C ASP A 636 -7.71 -10.08 -39.18
N LEU A 637 -8.02 -9.60 -37.96
CA LEU A 637 -9.38 -9.55 -37.44
C LEU A 637 -9.95 -8.13 -37.38
N LEU A 638 -9.13 -7.11 -37.13
CA LEU A 638 -9.60 -5.72 -36.94
C LEU A 638 -9.20 -4.79 -38.11
N ASN A 639 -8.65 -5.33 -39.19
CA ASN A 639 -8.11 -4.59 -40.35
C ASN A 639 -7.03 -3.54 -39.98
N GLY A 640 -6.26 -3.75 -38.92
CA GLY A 640 -5.20 -2.84 -38.50
C GLY A 640 -3.85 -3.07 -39.17
N LYS A 641 -3.04 -2.02 -39.35
CA LYS A 641 -1.61 -2.13 -39.67
C LYS A 641 -0.79 -2.06 -38.39
N THR A 642 0.23 -2.90 -38.26
CA THR A 642 1.09 -2.96 -37.07
C THR A 642 2.56 -2.74 -37.40
N VAL A 643 3.25 -1.91 -36.62
CA VAL A 643 4.71 -1.73 -36.67
C VAL A 643 5.28 -2.00 -35.28
N PHE A 644 6.32 -2.83 -35.18
CA PHE A 644 7.05 -3.08 -33.95
C PHE A 644 8.47 -2.52 -34.04
N THR A 645 8.82 -1.61 -33.13
CA THR A 645 10.15 -0.98 -33.09
C THR A 645 10.99 -1.64 -32.01
N THR A 646 11.94 -2.50 -32.40
CA THR A 646 12.75 -3.30 -31.45
C THR A 646 13.53 -2.44 -30.45
N ALA A 647 14.08 -1.30 -30.88
CA ALA A 647 14.93 -0.45 -30.04
C ALA A 647 14.19 0.16 -28.84
N THR A 648 12.93 0.58 -29.04
CA THR A 648 12.08 1.22 -28.02
C THR A 648 11.03 0.27 -27.44
N ARG A 649 10.89 -0.92 -28.05
CA ARG A 649 9.87 -1.95 -27.77
C ARG A 649 8.45 -1.41 -27.95
N GLU A 650 8.29 -0.45 -28.84
CA GLU A 650 7.00 0.17 -29.17
C GLU A 650 6.23 -0.66 -30.20
N ILE A 651 4.91 -0.62 -30.09
CA ILE A 651 3.95 -1.21 -31.03
C ILE A 651 3.06 -0.07 -31.51
N THR A 652 3.11 0.26 -32.79
CA THR A 652 2.21 1.23 -33.42
C THR A 652 1.12 0.48 -34.18
N LEU A 653 -0.14 0.78 -33.86
CA LEU A 653 -1.33 0.24 -34.52
C LEU A 653 -2.04 1.36 -35.26
N SER A 654 -2.47 1.13 -36.50
CA SER A 654 -3.21 2.10 -37.32
C SER A 654 -4.38 1.45 -38.02
N PHE A 655 -5.55 2.09 -38.02
CA PHE A 655 -6.82 1.54 -38.52
C PHE A 655 -7.57 2.49 -39.45
#